data_AF-A0ABD2W2P6-F1
#
_entry.id   AF-A0ABD2W2P6-F1
#
_cell.length_a   1.000
_cell.length_b   1.000
_cell.length_c   1.000
_cell.angle_alpha   90.00
_cell.angle_beta   90.00
_cell.angle_gamma   90.00
#
_symmetry.space_group_name_H-M   'P 1'
#
loop_
_entity.id
_entity.type
_entity.pdbx_description
1 polymer ?
#
loop_
_entity_poly.entity_id
_entity_poly.type
_entity_poly.pdbx_seq_one_letter_code
_entity_poly.pdbx_strand_id
1 'polypeptide(L)'
;MHNNARELFFENMGVKKPADTSFLIANSGGEGSSTPPANPVLPDKNSMIDKMSAKKMADSSFYFTPNSGEGSESLLINTVNSSASQNSVLSDDNSFKVNMKSFLQYASPILLAIKYAAFFVIFILSVYVLVQCTEYFKEAKQQQDEMREELNTFHITAEHSLTQLERLQGQMEDKIENINVLTELGAQRIKDMFSFSKSDLMKDYAEEDGAKCDYIPLNLRFDCHPENGASQLSCTDRGCCWNPLHQLNYEKNVPLDVPYCYYPKNWTLYKYDNFTKDGNDFSGFLKLQKNSFYKNDVPLVKIESFGVDDTTLRVKIFDPVNKRYEPPYPIREDPHPFSKENSNPQYEFKMDENIPGFKVMRSNDQKTIFNSIGFGGFIFADQFLQISSVLPSSNIYGLGEHRTNLKLNTNWQKLTLFNADQPPTENANLYGSHPFYVVVEKSGKTHGMLFMNSNAMDIILQPTPAITIRSIGGIFDMYFFMGPTPADVLKQYAQVVGKPFLPPYWSLGFHLCRFGYKSLEETRSVWKRTRDALIPFDTQWNDLDYMDKNNDFTYDKIKFKDLPKFVKEIHDAGMHYIPLIDAGVSALEESGYVPYDEGVKLGIFVIDENNNVPFKGKVWNLNSTTWPDFTHPKTSAYYSEMMSNMHKDFEYDGAWIDMNEPSNFYNGHLNGCDFNNSLNTPPYLPNVVGNLLTRKTLCMNARQHLGYHYDLHNVYGTSQAIVVNSALKQIRNKRPFIISRSTWEGHGSYAGHWTGDIYSSWHDLRMSIPEILAYSLFQIPMVGADICGFDGNATEALCNRWMQLGAFYPFSRNHNSDDTTEQDPVSMGQLVVMSSKKALNARYYLLPYLYTLFYRAHKYAETVARPLFVEFPEDPNTFDIDTEFLWGSCLLIVPVLKENETYVNTYLPRGPWYNFYTKEYSNSIGSNYTLDAPIDTIPLLVRGGCILPVQEPSATTTLSRQKPFGLFIALDERERATGELYWDDGDSLDSIEKKQYLLFSFNVSDDTLTSNTVEGSYGGKMKLGKITIMGVTKIVQQVFLNENDVKFVYDKELLVLEIDNLFVDFSKKFILRWSDRKIETHEPTTAVPIKIYKTSLSNENIHAVHSGTSINRITIFEVFGLSLISLLAYKYHVISV
;
A
#
# COMPACT_ATOMS: atom_id res chain seq x y z
N MET A 1 -5.82 41.57 -1.49
CA MET A 1 -4.77 42.60 -1.32
C MET A 1 -3.46 41.99 -1.81
N HIS A 2 -2.75 42.68 -2.71
CA HIS A 2 -1.39 43.21 -2.52
C HIS A 2 -0.30 42.16 -2.15
N ASN A 3 0.81 42.03 -2.88
CA ASN A 3 1.28 42.84 -4.03
C ASN A 3 2.12 42.04 -5.05
N ASN A 4 2.08 42.52 -6.29
CA ASN A 4 2.93 42.09 -7.39
C ASN A 4 4.24 42.91 -7.46
N ALA A 5 5.15 42.41 -8.30
CA ALA A 5 6.27 43.10 -8.95
C ALA A 5 7.50 43.50 -8.11
N ARG A 6 8.66 42.94 -8.50
CA ARG A 6 9.76 43.73 -9.10
C ARG A 6 10.81 42.88 -9.82
N GLU A 7 10.89 43.04 -11.13
CA GLU A 7 12.12 42.96 -11.91
C GLU A 7 12.36 44.32 -12.61
N LEU A 8 13.48 44.43 -13.34
CA LEU A 8 13.97 45.57 -14.12
C LEU A 8 14.64 46.73 -13.33
N PHE A 9 15.52 47.43 -14.07
CA PHE A 9 16.60 48.34 -13.64
C PHE A 9 17.81 47.61 -13.00
N PHE A 10 19.05 47.71 -13.51
CA PHE A 10 19.61 48.60 -14.55
C PHE A 10 20.46 47.86 -15.59
N GLU A 11 20.47 48.41 -16.81
CA GLU A 11 21.58 48.27 -17.77
C GLU A 11 22.19 49.67 -18.01
N ASN A 12 23.37 49.73 -18.65
CA ASN A 12 24.13 50.93 -19.02
C ASN A 12 24.75 51.79 -17.89
N MET A 13 26.05 51.58 -17.66
CA MET A 13 27.10 52.62 -17.83
C MET A 13 28.47 51.94 -17.96
N GLY A 14 29.15 52.07 -19.11
CA GLY A 14 30.42 51.38 -19.39
C GLY A 14 31.61 52.33 -19.63
N VAL A 15 32.80 51.97 -19.12
CA VAL A 15 34.07 52.67 -19.40
C VAL A 15 35.26 51.69 -19.49
N LYS A 16 35.85 51.59 -20.71
CA LYS A 16 37.26 51.28 -21.10
C LYS A 16 37.97 49.96 -20.70
N LYS A 17 38.58 49.33 -21.73
CA LYS A 17 39.81 48.49 -21.65
C LYS A 17 41.08 49.38 -21.48
N PRO A 18 42.24 48.84 -21.06
CA PRO A 18 43.17 48.04 -21.91
C PRO A 18 43.38 46.60 -21.33
N ALA A 19 44.02 45.58 -21.93
CA ALA A 19 44.74 45.28 -23.18
C ALA A 19 46.14 44.67 -22.89
N ASP A 20 46.40 43.49 -23.47
CA ASP A 20 47.70 42.81 -23.70
C ASP A 20 48.53 42.35 -22.47
N THR A 21 49.43 41.34 -22.53
CA THR A 21 50.03 40.61 -23.68
C THR A 21 50.33 39.13 -23.38
N SER A 22 50.69 38.35 -24.40
CA SER A 22 50.99 36.90 -24.42
C SER A 22 52.47 36.51 -24.17
N PHE A 23 52.75 35.27 -23.71
CA PHE A 23 53.83 34.31 -24.11
C PHE A 23 53.59 33.00 -23.31
N LEU A 24 53.47 31.75 -23.81
CA LEU A 24 54.07 30.91 -24.86
C LEU A 24 55.28 30.03 -24.44
N ILE A 25 55.06 28.70 -24.53
CA ILE A 25 55.97 27.64 -25.04
C ILE A 25 56.92 26.86 -24.08
N ALA A 26 56.90 25.53 -24.26
CA ALA A 26 57.91 24.48 -24.05
C ALA A 26 58.27 23.95 -22.64
N ASN A 27 58.80 22.72 -22.49
CA ASN A 27 58.55 21.41 -23.17
C ASN A 27 59.34 20.29 -22.43
N SER A 28 58.97 19.01 -22.62
CA SER A 28 59.70 17.78 -22.21
C SER A 28 59.97 17.58 -20.69
N GLY A 29 60.15 16.36 -20.15
CA GLY A 29 60.02 15.00 -20.72
C GLY A 29 61.07 14.04 -20.14
N GLY A 30 60.71 12.78 -19.82
CA GLY A 30 61.71 11.75 -19.43
C GLY A 30 61.18 10.54 -18.64
N GLU A 31 61.67 9.35 -19.03
CA GLU A 31 61.54 8.04 -18.36
C GLU A 31 62.50 7.93 -17.13
N GLY A 32 62.50 6.93 -16.25
CA GLY A 32 61.67 5.72 -16.10
C GLY A 32 62.20 4.76 -14.99
N SER A 33 61.43 3.71 -14.68
CA SER A 33 61.73 2.45 -13.94
C SER A 33 63.00 2.24 -13.07
N SER A 34 62.85 1.74 -11.83
CA SER A 34 63.39 0.42 -11.38
C SER A 34 63.05 0.03 -9.91
N THR A 35 63.10 -1.27 -9.58
CA THR A 35 62.84 -1.94 -8.28
C THR A 35 63.80 -3.16 -8.12
N PRO A 36 63.84 -3.98 -7.03
CA PRO A 36 63.32 -3.90 -5.63
C PRO A 36 64.56 -3.91 -4.65
N PRO A 37 64.86 -4.82 -3.66
CA PRO A 37 64.09 -5.75 -2.80
C PRO A 37 64.53 -5.88 -1.29
N ALA A 38 63.81 -6.75 -0.55
CA ALA A 38 64.25 -7.62 0.57
C ALA A 38 64.63 -7.09 1.99
N ASN A 39 63.67 -7.16 2.94
CA ASN A 39 63.55 -8.08 4.12
C ASN A 39 64.80 -8.58 4.92
N PRO A 40 64.68 -9.02 6.21
CA PRO A 40 63.48 -9.16 7.10
C PRO A 40 63.67 -8.82 8.63
N VAL A 41 62.63 -9.16 9.44
CA VAL A 41 62.60 -9.52 10.91
C VAL A 41 62.18 -8.44 11.96
N LEU A 42 61.41 -8.94 12.96
CA LEU A 42 60.75 -8.35 14.16
C LEU A 42 61.75 -8.16 15.36
N PRO A 43 61.39 -7.72 16.62
CA PRO A 43 60.03 -7.60 17.22
C PRO A 43 59.75 -6.46 18.28
N ASP A 44 58.46 -6.34 18.64
CA ASP A 44 57.84 -6.05 19.97
C ASP A 44 57.98 -4.73 20.80
N LYS A 45 56.81 -4.30 21.34
CA LYS A 45 56.49 -3.65 22.65
C LYS A 45 56.88 -2.20 23.05
N ASN A 46 55.79 -1.43 23.24
CA ASN A 46 55.39 -0.66 24.45
C ASN A 46 55.81 0.81 24.73
N SER A 47 54.75 1.66 24.73
CA SER A 47 54.32 2.60 25.81
C SER A 47 54.54 4.12 25.66
N MET A 48 53.69 4.87 26.41
CA MET A 48 53.57 6.34 26.56
C MET A 48 52.86 7.06 25.39
N ILE A 49 51.81 7.91 25.52
CA ILE A 49 51.23 8.78 26.60
C ILE A 49 52.12 10.02 26.87
N ASP A 50 51.73 11.28 26.64
CA ASP A 50 50.42 11.91 26.39
C ASP A 50 50.52 13.32 25.72
N LYS A 51 49.38 13.88 25.25
CA LYS A 51 49.10 15.32 24.99
C LYS A 51 49.90 16.00 23.83
N MET A 52 49.46 17.14 23.22
CA MET A 52 48.48 18.17 23.62
C MET A 52 47.89 18.96 22.41
N SER A 53 46.88 19.82 22.67
CA SER A 53 46.51 21.06 21.93
C SER A 53 45.48 21.06 20.76
N ALA A 54 44.20 21.08 21.14
CA ALA A 54 43.10 21.97 20.72
C ALA A 54 43.13 22.82 19.40
N LYS A 55 41.96 22.91 18.74
CA LYS A 55 41.42 24.15 18.12
C LYS A 55 39.87 24.18 18.14
N LYS A 56 39.25 25.33 17.84
CA LYS A 56 37.81 25.64 18.03
C LYS A 56 37.08 26.00 16.71
N MET A 57 35.74 25.92 16.74
CA MET A 57 34.80 26.38 15.70
C MET A 57 34.70 27.91 15.56
N ALA A 58 34.31 28.35 14.35
CA ALA A 58 33.72 29.66 13.97
C ALA A 58 33.50 29.67 12.44
N ASP A 59 32.53 30.36 11.80
CA ASP A 59 31.21 30.88 12.21
C ASP A 59 30.45 31.38 10.95
N SER A 60 29.11 31.54 10.97
CA SER A 60 28.32 32.54 10.19
C SER A 60 26.80 32.30 10.29
N SER A 61 26.02 33.39 10.34
CA SER A 61 24.59 33.41 10.69
C SER A 61 23.93 34.76 10.38
N PHE A 62 22.61 34.81 10.14
CA PHE A 62 21.70 35.98 10.26
C PHE A 62 20.22 35.50 10.20
N TYR A 63 19.19 36.08 10.84
CA TYR A 63 19.03 36.87 12.09
C TYR A 63 17.52 37.23 12.23
N PHE A 64 16.92 37.25 13.44
CA PHE A 64 16.14 38.37 14.02
C PHE A 64 15.51 38.03 15.39
N THR A 65 15.05 39.06 16.12
CA THR A 65 14.67 39.05 17.55
C THR A 65 13.19 39.43 17.78
N PRO A 66 12.70 39.41 19.04
CA PRO A 66 12.63 40.67 19.80
C PRO A 66 13.06 40.57 21.29
N ASN A 67 12.85 41.64 22.06
CA ASN A 67 13.55 41.95 23.32
C ASN A 67 12.77 41.71 24.63
N SER A 68 13.53 41.83 25.74
CA SER A 68 13.18 42.21 27.14
C SER A 68 13.15 41.08 28.19
N GLY A 69 13.64 41.31 29.43
CA GLY A 69 14.42 42.47 29.89
C GLY A 69 14.63 42.56 31.40
N GLU A 70 15.87 42.32 31.85
CA GLU A 70 16.47 42.63 33.18
C GLU A 70 15.82 42.02 34.46
N GLY A 71 16.64 41.75 35.48
CA GLY A 71 16.22 41.09 36.72
C GLY A 71 17.34 40.34 37.46
N SER A 72 18.46 41.02 37.72
CA SER A 72 19.67 40.42 38.32
C SER A 72 19.63 40.33 39.85
N GLU A 73 20.13 39.21 40.41
CA GLU A 73 21.16 39.29 41.47
C GLU A 73 22.02 38.02 41.52
N SER A 74 23.07 37.99 42.34
CA SER A 74 24.23 37.11 42.11
C SER A 74 25.12 36.83 43.33
N LEU A 75 26.13 35.97 43.10
CA LEU A 75 27.41 35.83 43.80
C LEU A 75 27.56 34.89 45.02
N LEU A 76 28.61 34.05 44.89
CA LEU A 76 29.46 33.39 45.89
C LEU A 76 28.86 32.21 46.71
N ILE A 77 29.39 30.97 46.71
CA ILE A 77 30.78 30.45 46.87
C ILE A 77 31.23 30.64 48.35
N ASN A 78 31.58 29.60 49.14
CA ASN A 78 32.77 28.73 48.94
C ASN A 78 32.83 27.49 49.88
N THR A 79 33.30 26.31 49.37
CA THR A 79 34.18 25.30 50.06
C THR A 79 33.72 24.54 51.34
N VAL A 80 34.20 23.34 51.75
CA VAL A 80 35.32 22.46 51.27
C VAL A 80 35.16 20.95 51.65
N ASN A 81 35.75 20.08 50.80
CA ASN A 81 36.27 18.70 50.98
C ASN A 81 35.52 17.48 51.58
N SER A 82 35.57 16.42 50.77
CA SER A 82 36.04 15.03 51.04
C SER A 82 35.24 14.05 51.92
N SER A 83 34.89 12.93 51.28
CA SER A 83 34.84 11.59 51.89
C SER A 83 35.15 10.52 50.84
N ALA A 84 35.72 9.37 51.24
CA ALA A 84 35.90 8.21 50.35
C ALA A 84 35.93 6.89 51.14
N SER A 85 35.57 5.80 50.45
CA SER A 85 35.73 4.38 50.80
C SER A 85 34.69 3.68 51.69
N GLN A 86 34.52 2.37 51.38
CA GLN A 86 33.93 1.26 52.14
C GLN A 86 32.39 1.12 52.28
N ASN A 87 31.83 0.19 51.49
CA ASN A 87 31.42 -1.18 51.91
C ASN A 87 31.05 -1.40 53.41
N SER A 88 30.06 -2.23 53.80
CA SER A 88 29.06 -3.01 53.05
C SER A 88 28.13 -3.83 53.98
N VAL A 89 26.88 -4.09 53.54
CA VAL A 89 26.11 -5.36 53.73
C VAL A 89 25.39 -5.67 55.09
N LEU A 90 24.17 -6.25 54.94
CA LEU A 90 23.33 -7.11 55.83
C LEU A 90 22.30 -6.56 56.88
N SER A 91 21.03 -6.98 56.63
CA SER A 91 20.00 -7.61 57.52
C SER A 91 19.24 -6.89 58.66
N ASP A 92 17.90 -6.89 58.48
CA ASP A 92 16.84 -7.48 59.33
C ASP A 92 16.07 -6.74 60.47
N ASP A 93 14.76 -7.06 60.45
CA ASP A 93 13.76 -7.26 61.52
C ASP A 93 12.94 -6.14 62.24
N ASN A 94 11.71 -6.00 61.74
CA ASN A 94 10.41 -6.19 62.43
C ASN A 94 9.90 -5.31 63.62
N SER A 95 8.79 -4.61 63.30
CA SER A 95 7.52 -4.54 64.07
C SER A 95 7.38 -3.70 65.36
N PHE A 96 6.35 -2.84 65.42
CA PHE A 96 5.14 -3.07 66.26
C PHE A 96 3.98 -2.09 65.94
N LYS A 97 2.78 -2.38 66.49
CA LYS A 97 1.52 -1.60 66.30
C LYS A 97 1.24 -0.62 67.43
N VAL A 98 0.68 0.56 67.15
CA VAL A 98 -0.18 1.34 68.09
C VAL A 98 -1.40 1.93 67.34
N ASN A 99 -2.51 2.13 68.07
CA ASN A 99 -3.84 2.49 67.58
C ASN A 99 -4.15 3.99 67.77
N MET A 100 -4.54 4.72 66.71
CA MET A 100 -4.74 6.18 66.75
C MET A 100 -6.22 6.58 66.92
N LYS A 101 -6.79 6.40 68.11
CA LYS A 101 -8.20 6.70 68.41
C LYS A 101 -8.40 7.88 69.37
N SER A 102 -7.74 9.01 69.11
CA SER A 102 -7.76 10.21 69.98
C SER A 102 -7.67 11.58 69.28
N PHE A 103 -7.52 11.65 67.95
CA PHE A 103 -7.25 12.93 67.25
C PHE A 103 -8.49 13.70 66.72
N LEU A 104 -9.70 13.17 66.92
CA LEU A 104 -10.94 13.62 66.24
C LEU A 104 -11.75 14.70 66.99
N GLN A 105 -11.13 15.53 67.84
CA GLN A 105 -11.87 16.53 68.64
C GLN A 105 -11.47 18.01 68.44
N TYR A 106 -10.51 18.31 67.55
CA TYR A 106 -10.08 19.69 67.26
C TYR A 106 -10.10 20.11 65.77
N ALA A 107 -10.36 19.19 64.83
CA ALA A 107 -10.28 19.48 63.39
C ALA A 107 -11.50 20.25 62.81
N SER A 108 -12.62 20.33 63.54
CA SER A 108 -13.90 20.83 63.00
C SER A 108 -13.92 22.31 62.59
N PRO A 109 -13.42 23.28 63.39
CA PRO A 109 -13.57 24.70 63.05
C PRO A 109 -12.74 25.12 61.82
N ILE A 110 -11.54 24.56 61.67
CA ILE A 110 -10.59 24.96 60.62
C ILE A 110 -11.04 24.45 59.25
N LEU A 111 -11.52 23.20 59.15
CA LEU A 111 -12.10 22.68 57.90
C LEU A 111 -13.35 23.47 57.49
N LEU A 112 -14.14 23.95 58.45
CA LEU A 112 -15.32 24.78 58.17
C LEU A 112 -14.92 26.16 57.64
N ALA A 113 -13.90 26.80 58.23
CA ALA A 113 -13.35 28.07 57.76
C ALA A 113 -12.78 27.96 56.33
N ILE A 114 -12.02 26.90 56.03
CA ILE A 114 -11.48 26.65 54.68
C ILE A 114 -12.62 26.40 53.68
N LYS A 115 -13.67 25.66 54.04
CA LYS A 115 -14.85 25.48 53.18
C LYS A 115 -15.58 26.79 52.90
N TYR A 116 -15.74 27.68 53.88
CA TYR A 116 -16.34 29.00 53.65
C TYR A 116 -15.45 29.90 52.79
N ALA A 117 -14.13 29.89 52.98
CA ALA A 117 -13.19 30.63 52.13
C ALA A 117 -13.25 30.15 50.67
N ALA A 118 -13.26 28.83 50.45
CA ALA A 118 -13.41 28.24 49.11
C ALA A 118 -14.77 28.61 48.47
N PHE A 119 -15.87 28.54 49.23
CA PHE A 119 -17.18 28.98 48.76
C PHE A 119 -17.20 30.48 48.39
N PHE A 120 -16.50 31.33 49.15
CA PHE A 120 -16.44 32.76 48.88
C PHE A 120 -15.62 33.08 47.62
N VAL A 121 -14.50 32.38 47.40
CA VAL A 121 -13.72 32.48 46.15
C VAL A 121 -14.51 31.96 44.95
N ILE A 122 -15.19 30.81 45.08
CA ILE A 122 -16.06 30.27 44.02
C ILE A 122 -17.22 31.23 43.74
N PHE A 123 -17.81 31.86 44.76
CA PHE A 123 -18.87 32.86 44.59
C PHE A 123 -18.37 34.13 43.87
N ILE A 124 -17.19 34.65 44.23
CA ILE A 124 -16.58 35.80 43.53
C ILE A 124 -16.27 35.44 42.07
N LEU A 125 -15.69 34.26 41.79
CA LEU A 125 -15.46 33.80 40.42
C LEU A 125 -16.78 33.61 39.65
N SER A 126 -17.82 33.08 40.29
CA SER A 126 -19.14 32.92 39.69
C SER A 126 -19.75 34.27 39.32
N VAL A 127 -19.67 35.27 40.21
CA VAL A 127 -20.14 36.64 39.95
C VAL A 127 -19.29 37.32 38.88
N TYR A 128 -17.97 37.13 38.86
CA TYR A 128 -17.09 37.66 37.83
C TYR A 128 -17.42 37.08 36.44
N VAL A 129 -17.58 35.75 36.33
CA VAL A 129 -18.03 35.09 35.10
C VAL A 129 -19.43 35.55 34.70
N LEU A 130 -20.35 35.73 35.65
CA LEU A 130 -21.69 36.24 35.35
C LEU A 130 -21.65 37.68 34.80
N VAL A 131 -20.81 38.55 35.35
CA VAL A 131 -20.60 39.92 34.85
C VAL A 131 -19.96 39.89 33.46
N GLN A 132 -18.92 39.09 33.24
CA GLN A 132 -18.30 38.92 31.90
C GLN A 132 -19.31 38.40 30.88
N CYS A 133 -20.12 37.40 31.23
CA CYS A 133 -21.22 36.93 30.37
C CYS A 133 -22.28 38.01 30.15
N THR A 134 -22.55 38.88 31.12
CA THR A 134 -23.53 39.97 30.97
C THR A 134 -23.02 41.06 30.02
N GLU A 135 -21.73 41.39 30.05
CA GLU A 135 -21.11 42.28 29.04
C GLU A 135 -21.13 41.61 27.66
N TYR A 136 -20.73 40.34 27.55
CA TYR A 136 -20.73 39.60 26.28
C TYR A 136 -22.14 39.45 25.69
N PHE A 137 -23.18 39.29 26.52
CA PHE A 137 -24.58 39.32 26.09
C PHE A 137 -25.08 40.72 25.70
N LYS A 138 -24.46 41.82 26.16
CA LYS A 138 -24.72 43.16 25.61
C LYS A 138 -24.08 43.31 24.25
N GLU A 139 -22.81 42.92 24.08
CA GLU A 139 -22.10 43.02 22.80
C GLU A 139 -22.76 42.15 21.72
N ALA A 140 -23.06 40.88 22.04
CA ALA A 140 -23.78 39.98 21.13
C ALA A 140 -25.20 40.49 20.81
N LYS A 141 -25.87 41.16 21.76
CA LYS A 141 -27.17 41.78 21.50
C LYS A 141 -27.05 43.06 20.67
N GLN A 142 -26.02 43.88 20.88
CA GLN A 142 -25.75 45.04 20.04
C GLN A 142 -25.49 44.60 18.61
N GLN A 143 -24.65 43.58 18.39
CA GLN A 143 -24.46 42.99 17.06
C GLN A 143 -25.76 42.39 16.49
N GLN A 144 -26.62 41.80 17.32
CA GLN A 144 -27.92 41.29 16.88
C GLN A 144 -28.88 42.42 16.46
N ASP A 145 -28.93 43.52 17.19
CA ASP A 145 -29.79 44.67 16.88
C ASP A 145 -29.20 45.50 15.71
N GLU A 146 -27.88 45.60 15.55
CA GLU A 146 -27.19 46.15 14.37
C GLU A 146 -27.48 45.32 13.10
N MET A 147 -27.31 44.00 13.15
CA MET A 147 -27.73 43.09 12.05
C MET A 147 -29.24 43.21 11.76
N ARG A 148 -30.06 43.62 12.73
CA ARG A 148 -31.50 43.80 12.55
C ARG A 148 -31.85 45.14 11.90
N GLU A 149 -31.06 46.19 12.12
CA GLU A 149 -31.13 47.41 11.31
C GLU A 149 -30.65 47.15 9.87
N GLU A 150 -29.58 46.38 9.67
CA GLU A 150 -29.17 45.95 8.32
C GLU A 150 -30.25 45.11 7.64
N LEU A 151 -30.84 44.13 8.33
CA LEU A 151 -31.90 43.27 7.76
C LEU A 151 -33.19 44.06 7.47
N ASN A 152 -33.56 45.02 8.31
CA ASN A 152 -34.68 45.93 8.04
C ASN A 152 -34.38 46.84 6.84
N THR A 153 -33.15 47.34 6.71
CA THR A 153 -32.70 48.13 5.55
C THR A 153 -32.73 47.28 4.28
N PHE A 154 -32.35 46.01 4.37
CA PHE A 154 -32.47 45.04 3.27
C PHE A 154 -33.93 44.76 2.90
N HIS A 155 -34.84 44.63 3.88
CA HIS A 155 -36.27 44.45 3.65
C HIS A 155 -36.91 45.67 2.97
N ILE A 156 -36.61 46.89 3.44
CA ILE A 156 -37.07 48.14 2.83
C ILE A 156 -36.54 48.26 1.38
N THR A 157 -35.28 47.87 1.14
CA THR A 157 -34.70 47.83 -0.21
C THR A 157 -35.35 46.76 -1.08
N ALA A 158 -35.74 45.61 -0.52
CA ALA A 158 -36.42 44.53 -1.23
C ALA A 158 -37.87 44.89 -1.61
N GLU A 159 -38.65 45.50 -0.72
CA GLU A 159 -40.00 46.00 -1.05
C GLU A 159 -39.95 47.10 -2.12
N HIS A 160 -38.96 48.00 -2.03
CA HIS A 160 -38.73 49.04 -3.04
C HIS A 160 -38.23 48.46 -4.39
N SER A 161 -37.70 47.23 -4.39
CA SER A 161 -37.30 46.48 -5.59
C SER A 161 -38.45 45.66 -6.18
N LEU A 162 -39.30 45.02 -5.36
CA LEU A 162 -40.52 44.35 -5.83
C LEU A 162 -41.46 45.34 -6.53
N THR A 163 -41.67 46.53 -5.94
CA THR A 163 -42.50 47.58 -6.55
C THR A 163 -41.89 48.21 -7.82
N GLN A 164 -40.60 47.99 -8.11
CA GLN A 164 -40.03 48.21 -9.44
C GLN A 164 -40.24 47.02 -10.38
N LEU A 165 -40.08 45.79 -9.91
CA LEU A 165 -40.29 44.57 -10.70
C LEU A 165 -41.74 44.43 -11.19
N GLU A 166 -42.73 44.69 -10.34
CA GLU A 166 -44.16 44.69 -10.72
C GLU A 166 -44.46 45.77 -11.76
N ARG A 167 -43.83 46.96 -11.64
CA ARG A 167 -43.91 48.01 -12.67
C ARG A 167 -43.23 47.62 -13.98
N LEU A 168 -42.10 46.93 -13.93
CA LEU A 168 -41.38 46.43 -15.11
C LEU A 168 -42.13 45.28 -15.78
N GLN A 169 -42.81 44.43 -15.02
CA GLN A 169 -43.65 43.36 -15.55
C GLN A 169 -44.87 43.92 -16.29
N GLY A 170 -45.60 44.87 -15.70
CA GLY A 170 -46.67 45.58 -16.41
C GLY A 170 -46.18 46.31 -17.68
N GLN A 171 -44.99 46.90 -17.63
CA GLN A 171 -44.33 47.51 -18.81
C GLN A 171 -43.75 46.51 -19.81
N MET A 172 -43.67 45.22 -19.48
CA MET A 172 -43.35 44.13 -20.41
C MET A 172 -44.61 43.59 -21.08
N GLU A 173 -45.70 43.44 -20.35
CA GLU A 173 -46.97 42.90 -20.87
C GLU A 173 -47.54 43.82 -21.98
N ASP A 174 -47.57 45.16 -21.77
CA ASP A 174 -47.90 46.16 -22.81
C ASP A 174 -46.98 46.12 -24.05
N LYS A 175 -45.74 45.63 -23.91
CA LYS A 175 -44.77 45.52 -25.01
C LYS A 175 -44.87 44.19 -25.75
N ILE A 176 -45.27 43.12 -25.08
CA ILE A 176 -45.41 41.78 -25.69
C ILE A 176 -46.56 41.79 -26.72
N GLU A 177 -47.66 42.50 -26.46
CA GLU A 177 -48.76 42.63 -27.43
C GLU A 177 -48.33 43.37 -28.72
N ASN A 178 -47.41 44.34 -28.61
CA ASN A 178 -46.83 45.05 -29.77
C ASN A 178 -45.75 44.24 -30.52
N ILE A 179 -45.08 43.28 -29.87
CA ILE A 179 -44.04 42.44 -30.52
C ILE A 179 -44.66 41.40 -31.47
N ASN A 180 -45.88 40.92 -31.18
CA ASN A 180 -46.58 39.95 -32.02
C ASN A 180 -47.00 40.48 -33.41
N VAL A 181 -46.92 41.79 -33.64
CA VAL A 181 -47.15 42.40 -34.98
C VAL A 181 -45.86 42.49 -35.80
N LEU A 182 -44.69 42.36 -35.17
CA LEU A 182 -43.37 42.41 -35.83
C LEU A 182 -42.82 41.02 -36.20
N THR A 183 -43.27 39.96 -35.53
CA THR A 183 -42.82 38.58 -35.79
C THR A 183 -43.28 38.05 -37.15
N GLU A 184 -44.48 38.40 -37.64
CA GLU A 184 -44.95 37.98 -38.96
C GLU A 184 -44.19 38.66 -40.12
N LEU A 185 -43.73 39.91 -39.94
CA LEU A 185 -42.88 40.60 -40.92
C LEU A 185 -41.42 40.12 -40.89
N GLY A 186 -40.93 39.61 -39.75
CA GLY A 186 -39.61 38.99 -39.63
C GLY A 186 -39.51 37.64 -40.34
N ALA A 187 -40.56 36.81 -40.24
CA ALA A 187 -40.58 35.44 -40.78
C ALA A 187 -40.34 35.37 -42.30
N GLN A 188 -40.79 36.38 -43.06
CA GLN A 188 -40.59 36.42 -44.51
C GLN A 188 -39.15 36.80 -44.89
N ARG A 189 -38.54 37.78 -44.20
CA ARG A 189 -37.13 38.16 -44.44
C ARG A 189 -36.14 37.03 -44.13
N ILE A 190 -36.45 36.17 -43.17
CA ILE A 190 -35.61 35.00 -42.86
C ILE A 190 -35.63 33.96 -43.99
N LYS A 191 -36.75 33.80 -44.72
CA LYS A 191 -36.78 32.95 -45.92
C LYS A 191 -35.87 33.48 -47.03
N ASP A 192 -35.89 34.79 -47.27
CA ASP A 192 -35.05 35.40 -48.30
C ASP A 192 -33.55 35.33 -47.96
N MET A 193 -33.20 35.36 -46.65
CA MET A 193 -31.82 35.17 -46.17
C MET A 193 -31.23 33.76 -46.40
N PHE A 194 -32.05 32.72 -46.60
CA PHE A 194 -31.58 31.35 -46.84
C PHE A 194 -31.37 31.00 -48.33
N SER A 195 -31.28 32.01 -49.20
CA SER A 195 -31.16 31.83 -50.66
C SER A 195 -29.93 32.50 -51.32
N PHE A 196 -28.80 32.58 -50.61
CA PHE A 196 -27.49 32.90 -51.21
C PHE A 196 -26.41 31.87 -50.85
N SER A 197 -25.40 31.75 -51.72
CA SER A 197 -24.50 30.59 -51.76
C SER A 197 -23.44 30.57 -50.65
N LYS A 198 -23.13 29.35 -50.17
CA LYS A 198 -22.16 29.05 -49.12
C LYS A 198 -20.69 29.13 -49.58
N SER A 199 -20.40 30.01 -50.54
CA SER A 199 -19.15 30.03 -51.34
C SER A 199 -18.27 31.26 -51.11
N ASP A 200 -18.85 32.43 -50.80
CA ASP A 200 -18.18 33.73 -50.96
C ASP A 200 -18.03 34.54 -49.66
N LEU A 201 -18.12 33.86 -48.50
CA LEU A 201 -17.92 34.45 -47.17
C LEU A 201 -16.89 33.71 -46.31
N MET A 202 -16.00 32.93 -46.95
CA MET A 202 -14.76 32.38 -46.37
C MET A 202 -13.54 32.77 -47.21
N LYS A 203 -13.47 34.06 -47.57
CA LYS A 203 -12.29 34.71 -48.17
C LYS A 203 -12.09 36.08 -47.52
N ASP A 204 -11.33 36.06 -46.44
CA ASP A 204 -10.19 36.94 -46.18
C ASP A 204 -9.59 36.50 -44.83
N TYR A 205 -8.25 36.60 -44.68
CA TYR A 205 -7.47 35.97 -43.59
C TYR A 205 -7.51 34.43 -43.55
N ALA A 206 -7.03 33.77 -44.61
CA ALA A 206 -6.82 32.30 -44.64
C ALA A 206 -5.69 31.86 -45.60
N GLU A 207 -4.50 32.46 -45.49
CA GLU A 207 -3.23 32.05 -46.12
C GLU A 207 -2.12 32.24 -45.05
N GLU A 208 -1.21 31.31 -44.75
CA GLU A 208 -0.95 29.96 -45.27
C GLU A 208 -0.73 28.93 -44.12
N ASP A 209 -0.87 27.64 -44.44
CA ASP A 209 -0.50 26.44 -43.65
C ASP A 209 -1.10 26.17 -42.24
N GLY A 210 -1.19 24.88 -41.90
CA GLY A 210 -1.54 24.39 -40.54
C GLY A 210 -2.92 23.73 -40.39
N ALA A 211 -3.01 22.76 -39.48
CA ALA A 211 -4.24 21.97 -39.25
C ALA A 211 -5.39 22.83 -38.70
N LYS A 212 -6.63 22.57 -39.16
CA LYS A 212 -7.83 23.25 -38.64
C LYS A 212 -8.10 22.84 -37.19
N CYS A 213 -7.92 23.77 -36.28
CA CYS A 213 -8.25 23.60 -34.86
C CYS A 213 -9.77 23.71 -34.62
N ASP A 214 -10.47 22.60 -34.85
CA ASP A 214 -11.83 22.38 -34.34
C ASP A 214 -11.87 22.61 -32.82
N TYR A 215 -13.02 23.06 -32.30
CA TYR A 215 -13.20 23.23 -30.85
C TYR A 215 -13.18 21.88 -30.13
N ILE A 216 -12.16 21.66 -29.29
CA ILE A 216 -12.05 20.50 -28.41
C ILE A 216 -12.36 20.93 -26.96
N PRO A 217 -13.38 20.32 -26.31
CA PRO A 217 -13.73 20.59 -24.91
C PRO A 217 -12.55 20.38 -23.96
N LEU A 218 -12.46 21.19 -22.89
CA LEU A 218 -11.28 21.24 -22.01
C LEU A 218 -10.85 19.87 -21.47
N ASN A 219 -11.80 19.05 -20.99
CA ASN A 219 -11.54 17.71 -20.46
C ASN A 219 -11.03 16.69 -21.51
N LEU A 220 -11.28 16.95 -22.80
CA LEU A 220 -10.88 16.13 -23.95
C LEU A 220 -9.60 16.65 -24.64
N ARG A 221 -8.96 17.70 -24.11
CA ARG A 221 -7.67 18.18 -24.63
C ARG A 221 -6.55 17.26 -24.16
N PHE A 222 -6.03 16.45 -25.07
CA PHE A 222 -4.82 15.67 -24.83
C PHE A 222 -3.60 16.53 -25.17
N ASP A 223 -2.70 16.67 -24.21
CA ASP A 223 -1.50 17.51 -24.25
C ASP A 223 -0.50 17.08 -25.34
N CYS A 224 -0.11 18.03 -26.21
CA CYS A 224 0.85 17.83 -27.31
C CYS A 224 2.24 18.46 -27.07
N HIS A 225 2.41 19.23 -25.99
CA HIS A 225 3.69 19.84 -25.62
C HIS A 225 4.01 19.55 -24.15
N PRO A 226 4.31 18.28 -23.83
CA PRO A 226 4.43 17.82 -22.45
C PRO A 226 5.73 18.27 -21.76
N GLU A 227 6.68 18.80 -22.53
CA GLU A 227 7.86 19.49 -22.02
C GLU A 227 7.50 20.92 -21.56
N ASN A 228 8.21 21.38 -20.53
CA ASN A 228 8.14 22.77 -20.08
C ASN A 228 8.42 23.78 -21.20
N GLY A 229 7.80 24.96 -21.12
CA GLY A 229 8.02 26.05 -22.10
C GLY A 229 7.11 26.00 -23.35
N ALA A 230 5.97 25.30 -23.28
CA ALA A 230 4.97 25.31 -24.34
C ALA A 230 4.54 26.74 -24.73
N SER A 231 4.59 27.04 -26.03
CA SER A 231 4.27 28.35 -26.61
C SER A 231 3.35 28.19 -27.82
N GLN A 232 2.75 29.28 -28.32
CA GLN A 232 1.94 29.21 -29.55
C GLN A 232 2.75 28.66 -30.72
N LEU A 233 3.97 29.18 -30.93
CA LEU A 233 4.85 28.78 -32.03
C LEU A 233 5.28 27.32 -31.88
N SER A 234 5.85 26.93 -30.74
CA SER A 234 6.30 25.55 -30.51
C SER A 234 5.16 24.53 -30.47
N CYS A 235 3.90 24.98 -30.31
CA CYS A 235 2.71 24.16 -30.50
C CYS A 235 2.32 24.00 -31.98
N THR A 236 2.26 25.11 -32.73
CA THR A 236 1.92 25.07 -34.16
C THR A 236 2.97 24.34 -34.99
N ASP A 237 4.24 24.42 -34.62
CA ASP A 237 5.35 23.70 -35.29
C ASP A 237 5.19 22.17 -35.18
N ARG A 238 4.58 21.67 -34.10
CA ARG A 238 4.20 20.25 -33.92
C ARG A 238 2.95 19.86 -34.72
N GLY A 239 2.33 20.80 -35.43
CA GLY A 239 1.02 20.65 -36.06
C GLY A 239 -0.12 20.56 -35.04
N CYS A 240 0.05 21.18 -33.86
CA CYS A 240 -0.90 21.11 -32.75
C CYS A 240 -1.63 22.44 -32.48
N CYS A 241 -2.71 22.35 -31.70
CA CYS A 241 -3.62 23.47 -31.46
C CYS A 241 -3.29 24.21 -30.19
N TRP A 242 -3.07 25.52 -30.33
CA TRP A 242 -2.89 26.45 -29.22
C TRP A 242 -4.20 27.17 -28.89
N ASN A 243 -4.72 26.99 -27.67
CA ASN A 243 -5.86 27.75 -27.16
C ASN A 243 -5.73 27.96 -25.64
N PRO A 244 -5.01 29.01 -25.19
CA PRO A 244 -4.79 29.31 -23.77
C PRO A 244 -6.07 29.75 -23.09
N LEU A 245 -6.16 29.56 -21.77
CA LEU A 245 -7.35 29.86 -20.97
C LEU A 245 -7.54 31.37 -20.71
N HIS A 246 -7.80 32.15 -21.76
CA HIS A 246 -8.16 33.55 -21.64
C HIS A 246 -9.60 33.73 -21.13
N GLN A 247 -9.75 34.38 -19.97
CA GLN A 247 -11.00 34.95 -19.43
C GLN A 247 -12.15 33.95 -19.14
N LEU A 248 -11.90 32.92 -18.33
CA LEU A 248 -12.99 32.31 -17.54
C LEU A 248 -13.27 33.17 -16.30
N ASN A 249 -14.31 34.01 -16.38
CA ASN A 249 -14.75 34.85 -15.27
C ASN A 249 -15.35 34.01 -14.13
N TYR A 250 -14.66 33.95 -12.99
CA TYR A 250 -15.22 33.64 -11.67
C TYR A 250 -15.90 32.26 -11.44
N GLU A 251 -15.76 31.28 -12.33
CA GLU A 251 -16.01 29.88 -11.96
C GLU A 251 -14.81 29.32 -11.18
N LYS A 252 -15.04 28.96 -9.91
CA LYS A 252 -13.97 28.66 -8.93
C LYS A 252 -13.11 27.43 -9.20
N ASN A 253 -13.47 26.57 -10.16
CA ASN A 253 -12.98 25.19 -10.25
C ASN A 253 -12.36 24.84 -11.62
N VAL A 254 -11.62 25.76 -12.24
CA VAL A 254 -10.79 25.42 -13.41
C VAL A 254 -9.48 24.77 -12.90
N PRO A 255 -9.14 23.53 -13.31
CA PRO A 255 -7.87 22.91 -12.93
C PRO A 255 -6.69 23.67 -13.54
N LEU A 256 -5.58 23.77 -12.81
CA LEU A 256 -4.40 24.53 -13.24
C LEU A 256 -3.71 23.92 -14.47
N ASP A 257 -3.85 22.61 -14.66
CA ASP A 257 -3.03 21.78 -15.56
C ASP A 257 -3.74 21.41 -16.89
N VAL A 258 -4.81 22.13 -17.25
CA VAL A 258 -5.49 21.95 -18.55
C VAL A 258 -4.57 22.43 -19.69
N PRO A 259 -4.20 21.59 -20.67
CA PRO A 259 -3.18 21.95 -21.65
C PRO A 259 -3.64 23.04 -22.63
N TYR A 260 -2.78 24.04 -22.80
CA TYR A 260 -2.93 25.10 -23.80
C TYR A 260 -2.55 24.62 -25.21
N CYS A 261 -1.58 23.71 -25.31
CA CYS A 261 -1.21 23.01 -26.53
C CYS A 261 -1.76 21.58 -26.55
N TYR A 262 -2.64 21.26 -27.49
CA TYR A 262 -3.32 19.96 -27.55
C TYR A 262 -3.42 19.42 -28.98
N TYR A 263 -3.56 18.10 -29.10
CA TYR A 263 -3.70 17.45 -30.40
C TYR A 263 -5.01 17.86 -31.11
N PRO A 264 -4.96 18.28 -32.39
CA PRO A 264 -6.16 18.45 -33.19
C PRO A 264 -6.87 17.11 -33.42
N LYS A 265 -8.14 17.21 -33.77
CA LYS A 265 -8.93 16.09 -34.26
C LYS A 265 -8.27 15.49 -35.51
N ASN A 266 -8.11 14.17 -35.53
CA ASN A 266 -7.41 13.40 -36.57
C ASN A 266 -5.90 13.69 -36.67
N TRP A 267 -5.22 14.13 -35.61
CA TRP A 267 -3.74 14.15 -35.57
C TRP A 267 -3.19 12.72 -35.60
N THR A 268 -2.37 12.39 -36.61
CA THR A 268 -1.83 11.04 -36.82
C THR A 268 -0.43 11.09 -37.43
N LEU A 269 0.54 10.36 -36.87
CA LEU A 269 1.87 10.15 -37.48
C LEU A 269 2.01 8.79 -38.17
N TYR A 270 1.27 7.79 -37.70
CA TYR A 270 1.29 6.42 -38.20
C TYR A 270 -0.01 6.07 -38.92
N LYS A 271 0.05 5.13 -39.87
CA LYS A 271 -1.12 4.47 -40.45
C LYS A 271 -0.87 2.96 -40.53
N TYR A 272 -1.94 2.15 -40.46
CA TYR A 272 -1.85 0.70 -40.65
C TYR A 272 -1.41 0.31 -42.07
N ASP A 273 -0.51 -0.67 -42.16
CA ASP A 273 0.01 -1.27 -43.40
C ASP A 273 0.09 -2.81 -43.19
N ASN A 274 -0.22 -3.58 -44.23
CA ASN A 274 -0.17 -5.07 -44.27
C ASN A 274 -0.57 -5.79 -42.96
N PHE A 275 -1.86 -5.86 -42.64
CA PHE A 275 -2.38 -6.53 -41.45
C PHE A 275 -3.23 -7.77 -41.76
N THR A 276 -3.31 -8.68 -40.79
CA THR A 276 -4.24 -9.81 -40.74
C THR A 276 -5.05 -9.75 -39.44
N LYS A 277 -6.28 -10.28 -39.49
CA LYS A 277 -7.16 -10.39 -38.34
C LYS A 277 -7.96 -11.68 -38.40
N ASP A 278 -7.99 -12.42 -37.29
CA ASP A 278 -8.77 -13.66 -37.12
C ASP A 278 -9.47 -13.65 -35.76
N GLY A 279 -10.76 -13.31 -35.76
CA GLY A 279 -11.53 -13.08 -34.54
C GLY A 279 -10.96 -11.91 -33.71
N ASN A 280 -10.32 -12.24 -32.59
CA ASN A 280 -9.63 -11.28 -31.70
C ASN A 280 -8.12 -11.23 -31.90
N ASP A 281 -7.54 -12.19 -32.63
CA ASP A 281 -6.14 -12.15 -32.95
C ASP A 281 -5.90 -11.16 -34.09
N PHE A 282 -4.86 -10.36 -33.95
CA PHE A 282 -4.44 -9.37 -34.93
C PHE A 282 -2.92 -9.40 -35.05
N SER A 283 -2.40 -9.26 -36.26
CA SER A 283 -0.98 -9.01 -36.49
C SER A 283 -0.84 -8.08 -37.69
N GLY A 284 -0.18 -6.95 -37.52
CA GLY A 284 -0.05 -5.95 -38.57
C GLY A 284 1.00 -4.90 -38.25
N PHE A 285 1.23 -4.01 -39.21
CA PHE A 285 2.23 -2.95 -39.07
C PHE A 285 1.59 -1.57 -39.00
N LEU A 286 2.24 -0.68 -38.26
CA LEU A 286 2.00 0.75 -38.21
C LEU A 286 3.21 1.42 -38.87
N LYS A 287 2.98 2.10 -39.98
CA LYS A 287 4.01 2.73 -40.80
C LYS A 287 4.00 4.23 -40.60
N LEU A 288 5.17 4.80 -40.32
CA LEU A 288 5.37 6.23 -40.16
C LEU A 288 5.06 6.96 -41.47
N GLN A 289 4.21 7.99 -41.40
CA GLN A 289 3.82 8.85 -42.52
C GLN A 289 4.48 10.23 -42.41
N LYS A 290 4.69 10.71 -41.18
CA LYS A 290 5.39 11.96 -40.84
C LYS A 290 6.10 11.75 -39.49
N ASN A 291 7.31 12.28 -39.35
CA ASN A 291 8.06 12.28 -38.10
C ASN A 291 7.33 13.08 -37.00
N SER A 292 7.61 12.74 -35.74
CA SER A 292 7.21 13.52 -34.57
C SER A 292 8.18 14.68 -34.30
N PHE A 293 8.06 15.31 -33.13
CA PHE A 293 9.06 16.24 -32.62
C PHE A 293 10.28 15.53 -32.00
N TYR A 294 10.11 14.27 -31.58
CA TYR A 294 11.16 13.47 -30.98
C TYR A 294 12.10 12.93 -32.04
N LYS A 295 13.36 12.68 -31.66
CA LYS A 295 14.33 12.04 -32.55
C LYS A 295 14.05 10.54 -32.60
N ASN A 296 14.44 9.91 -33.70
CA ASN A 296 14.40 8.45 -33.90
C ASN A 296 12.99 7.85 -33.77
N ASP A 297 11.99 8.43 -34.45
CA ASP A 297 10.71 7.73 -34.70
C ASP A 297 10.98 6.38 -35.39
N VAL A 298 10.36 5.30 -34.93
CA VAL A 298 10.52 3.98 -35.55
C VAL A 298 9.71 3.94 -36.86
N PRO A 299 10.33 3.76 -38.05
CA PRO A 299 9.64 3.94 -39.33
C PRO A 299 8.56 2.89 -39.63
N LEU A 300 8.71 1.69 -39.07
CA LEU A 300 7.77 0.58 -39.19
C LEU A 300 7.70 -0.13 -37.84
N VAL A 301 6.55 -0.02 -37.18
CA VAL A 301 6.24 -0.65 -35.90
C VAL A 301 5.32 -1.84 -36.15
N LYS A 302 5.46 -2.94 -35.41
CA LYS A 302 4.52 -4.08 -35.46
C LYS A 302 3.59 -4.00 -34.25
N ILE A 303 2.32 -4.33 -34.45
CA ILE A 303 1.31 -4.48 -33.40
C ILE A 303 0.64 -5.84 -33.54
N GLU A 304 0.58 -6.57 -32.43
CA GLU A 304 -0.05 -7.89 -32.33
C GLU A 304 -1.01 -7.92 -31.15
N SER A 305 -2.19 -8.51 -31.33
CA SER A 305 -3.09 -8.88 -30.23
C SER A 305 -3.35 -10.37 -30.25
N PHE A 306 -3.35 -11.00 -29.08
CA PHE A 306 -3.68 -12.42 -28.95
C PHE A 306 -4.22 -12.75 -27.56
N GLY A 307 -5.08 -13.76 -27.50
CA GLY A 307 -5.59 -14.29 -26.24
C GLY A 307 -4.51 -15.02 -25.45
N VAL A 308 -4.39 -14.67 -24.17
CA VAL A 308 -3.66 -15.46 -23.15
C VAL A 308 -4.60 -16.54 -22.59
N ASP A 309 -5.84 -16.14 -22.31
CA ASP A 309 -6.97 -17.00 -21.93
C ASP A 309 -8.29 -16.31 -22.34
N ASP A 310 -9.46 -16.87 -22.00
CA ASP A 310 -10.77 -16.28 -22.33
C ASP A 310 -11.05 -14.92 -21.64
N THR A 311 -10.32 -14.58 -20.58
CA THR A 311 -10.46 -13.35 -19.77
C THR A 311 -9.29 -12.38 -19.87
N THR A 312 -8.15 -12.82 -20.42
CA THR A 312 -6.92 -12.02 -20.55
C THR A 312 -6.51 -11.84 -22.02
N LEU A 313 -6.49 -10.59 -22.48
CA LEU A 313 -5.99 -10.21 -23.81
C LEU A 313 -4.63 -9.52 -23.68
N ARG A 314 -3.64 -9.93 -24.48
CA ARG A 314 -2.37 -9.20 -24.63
C ARG A 314 -2.37 -8.40 -25.93
N VAL A 315 -1.87 -7.17 -25.89
CA VAL A 315 -1.61 -6.31 -27.05
C VAL A 315 -0.17 -5.81 -26.95
N LYS A 316 0.70 -6.25 -27.87
CA LYS A 316 2.13 -5.94 -27.90
C LYS A 316 2.45 -5.09 -29.13
N ILE A 317 3.11 -3.95 -28.95
CA ILE A 317 3.49 -3.00 -29.99
C ILE A 317 5.00 -2.71 -29.88
N PHE A 318 5.77 -3.03 -30.92
CA PHE A 318 7.24 -3.10 -30.86
C PHE A 318 7.90 -2.85 -32.23
N ASP A 319 9.20 -2.58 -32.23
CA ASP A 319 10.01 -2.52 -33.47
C ASP A 319 10.31 -3.96 -33.94
N PRO A 320 9.89 -4.37 -35.15
CA PRO A 320 10.12 -5.72 -35.69
C PRO A 320 11.49 -5.90 -36.36
N VAL A 321 12.28 -4.84 -36.50
CA VAL A 321 13.61 -4.83 -37.13
C VAL A 321 14.71 -4.79 -36.07
N ASN A 322 14.58 -3.89 -35.09
CA ASN A 322 15.55 -3.71 -34.01
C ASN A 322 14.94 -4.21 -32.70
N LYS A 323 15.53 -5.24 -32.07
CA LYS A 323 15.06 -5.68 -30.76
C LYS A 323 15.30 -4.58 -29.72
N ARG A 324 14.20 -4.00 -29.22
CA ARG A 324 14.20 -3.02 -28.12
C ARG A 324 14.25 -3.74 -26.76
N TYR A 325 14.46 -2.97 -25.70
CA TYR A 325 14.39 -3.48 -24.34
C TYR A 325 12.99 -4.05 -24.02
N GLU A 326 12.95 -5.16 -23.29
CA GLU A 326 11.75 -5.73 -22.68
C GLU A 326 12.06 -6.17 -21.23
N PRO A 327 11.15 -5.93 -20.28
CA PRO A 327 11.18 -6.48 -18.92
C PRO A 327 11.67 -7.94 -18.79
N PRO A 328 12.78 -8.19 -18.06
CA PRO A 328 13.23 -9.56 -17.73
C PRO A 328 12.51 -10.16 -16.52
N TYR A 329 11.71 -9.35 -15.81
CA TYR A 329 10.89 -9.75 -14.67
C TYR A 329 9.43 -9.30 -14.89
N PRO A 330 8.45 -9.91 -14.21
CA PRO A 330 8.56 -11.13 -13.41
C PRO A 330 8.94 -12.36 -14.26
N ILE A 331 9.59 -13.35 -13.64
CA ILE A 331 10.11 -14.53 -14.35
C ILE A 331 8.93 -15.39 -14.81
N ARG A 332 8.61 -15.33 -16.10
CA ARG A 332 7.45 -15.96 -16.73
C ARG A 332 7.83 -16.55 -18.08
N GLU A 333 7.18 -17.64 -18.46
CA GLU A 333 7.19 -18.08 -19.85
C GLU A 333 6.32 -17.13 -20.69
N ASP A 334 6.73 -16.84 -21.92
CA ASP A 334 5.95 -15.98 -22.81
C ASP A 334 4.66 -16.73 -23.20
N PRO A 335 3.46 -16.23 -22.85
CA PRO A 335 2.22 -16.99 -22.94
C PRO A 335 1.96 -17.43 -24.38
N HIS A 336 1.87 -18.74 -24.59
CA HIS A 336 1.57 -19.32 -25.89
C HIS A 336 0.15 -18.91 -26.36
N PRO A 337 -0.08 -18.72 -27.67
CA PRO A 337 -1.41 -18.38 -28.18
C PRO A 337 -2.47 -19.40 -27.76
N PHE A 338 -3.56 -18.91 -27.17
CA PHE A 338 -4.63 -19.75 -26.60
C PHE A 338 -5.27 -20.66 -27.66
N SER A 339 -5.59 -21.91 -27.28
CA SER A 339 -6.12 -22.90 -28.24
C SER A 339 -7.54 -22.58 -28.68
N LYS A 340 -7.69 -22.20 -29.96
CA LYS A 340 -8.95 -21.72 -30.55
C LYS A 340 -10.09 -22.73 -30.58
N GLU A 341 -9.81 -24.03 -30.46
CA GLU A 341 -10.82 -25.08 -30.69
C GLU A 341 -11.96 -25.10 -29.65
N ASN A 342 -11.80 -24.46 -28.48
CA ASN A 342 -12.84 -24.37 -27.44
C ASN A 342 -12.89 -22.99 -26.73
N SER A 343 -12.39 -21.92 -27.34
CA SER A 343 -12.33 -20.58 -26.73
C SER A 343 -13.66 -19.82 -26.76
N ASN A 344 -13.94 -19.01 -25.73
CA ASN A 344 -15.07 -18.08 -25.63
C ASN A 344 -14.60 -16.73 -25.03
N PRO A 345 -13.86 -15.91 -25.81
CA PRO A 345 -13.20 -14.71 -25.30
C PRO A 345 -14.17 -13.61 -24.85
N GLN A 346 -13.99 -13.15 -23.62
CA GLN A 346 -14.77 -12.09 -22.96
C GLN A 346 -14.32 -10.67 -23.35
N TYR A 347 -13.36 -10.56 -24.27
CA TYR A 347 -12.89 -9.33 -24.90
C TYR A 347 -13.18 -9.32 -26.41
N GLU A 348 -13.23 -8.13 -26.99
CA GLU A 348 -13.19 -7.89 -28.43
C GLU A 348 -12.09 -6.88 -28.78
N PHE A 349 -11.19 -7.24 -29.71
CA PHE A 349 -10.19 -6.32 -30.26
C PHE A 349 -10.68 -5.64 -31.55
N LYS A 350 -10.56 -4.32 -31.65
CA LYS A 350 -10.97 -3.51 -32.82
C LYS A 350 -9.91 -2.45 -33.14
N MET A 351 -9.79 -2.10 -34.43
CA MET A 351 -8.85 -1.11 -34.98
C MET A 351 -9.55 -0.28 -36.06
N ASP A 352 -8.93 0.80 -36.51
CA ASP A 352 -9.34 1.58 -37.69
C ASP A 352 -8.19 1.58 -38.71
N GLU A 353 -8.47 1.31 -39.98
CA GLU A 353 -7.44 1.15 -41.01
C GLU A 353 -6.67 2.45 -41.33
N ASN A 354 -7.21 3.61 -40.94
CA ASN A 354 -6.68 4.94 -41.27
C ASN A 354 -6.20 5.70 -40.03
N ILE A 355 -6.73 5.38 -38.84
CA ILE A 355 -6.39 6.05 -37.58
C ILE A 355 -5.58 5.07 -36.69
N PRO A 356 -4.34 5.40 -36.29
CA PRO A 356 -3.52 4.54 -35.47
C PRO A 356 -4.10 4.40 -34.06
N GLY A 357 -3.78 3.27 -33.42
CA GLY A 357 -4.35 2.88 -32.13
C GLY A 357 -5.41 1.80 -32.28
N PHE A 358 -5.96 1.37 -31.14
CA PHE A 358 -6.85 0.23 -31.05
C PHE A 358 -7.91 0.42 -29.95
N LYS A 359 -8.85 -0.49 -29.92
CA LYS A 359 -9.99 -0.49 -29.02
C LYS A 359 -10.21 -1.89 -28.44
N VAL A 360 -10.35 -1.97 -27.12
CA VAL A 360 -10.73 -3.19 -26.40
C VAL A 360 -12.12 -2.98 -25.81
N MET A 361 -13.01 -3.93 -26.09
CA MET A 361 -14.37 -3.97 -25.54
C MET A 361 -14.58 -5.27 -24.76
N ARG A 362 -15.47 -5.26 -23.78
CA ARG A 362 -15.90 -6.46 -23.03
C ARG A 362 -17.07 -7.12 -23.79
N SER A 363 -16.93 -8.36 -24.23
CA SER A 363 -17.88 -9.03 -25.13
C SER A 363 -19.30 -9.08 -24.53
N ASN A 364 -19.39 -9.40 -23.24
CA ASN A 364 -20.64 -9.68 -22.51
C ASN A 364 -21.62 -8.50 -22.38
N ASP A 365 -21.16 -7.27 -22.57
CA ASP A 365 -21.99 -6.05 -22.48
C ASP A 365 -21.62 -4.95 -23.50
N GLN A 366 -20.67 -5.23 -24.40
CA GLN A 366 -20.12 -4.29 -25.37
C GLN A 366 -19.53 -3.01 -24.74
N LYS A 367 -19.19 -3.00 -23.44
CA LYS A 367 -18.55 -1.84 -22.83
C LYS A 367 -17.15 -1.66 -23.40
N THR A 368 -16.85 -0.45 -23.84
CA THR A 368 -15.48 -0.05 -24.22
C THR A 368 -14.67 0.19 -22.95
N ILE A 369 -13.59 -0.56 -22.76
CA ILE A 369 -12.70 -0.42 -21.58
C ILE A 369 -11.43 0.37 -21.91
N PHE A 370 -10.95 0.26 -23.16
CA PHE A 370 -9.81 1.00 -23.69
C PHE A 370 -10.09 1.40 -25.14
N ASN A 371 -9.74 2.63 -25.53
CA ASN A 371 -9.90 3.14 -26.88
C ASN A 371 -8.92 4.29 -27.16
N SER A 372 -7.84 3.99 -27.87
CA SER A 372 -6.84 4.96 -28.32
C SER A 372 -7.10 5.51 -29.73
N ILE A 373 -8.04 4.92 -30.48
CA ILE A 373 -8.37 5.34 -31.85
C ILE A 373 -8.85 6.80 -31.84
N GLY A 374 -8.01 7.69 -32.38
CA GLY A 374 -8.30 9.12 -32.52
C GLY A 374 -8.08 9.97 -31.27
N PHE A 375 -7.47 9.42 -30.22
CA PHE A 375 -7.26 10.12 -28.94
C PHE A 375 -5.77 10.28 -28.60
N GLY A 376 -5.38 11.51 -28.27
CA GLY A 376 -4.13 11.85 -27.59
C GLY A 376 -2.82 11.34 -28.18
N GLY A 377 -2.72 11.29 -29.51
CA GLY A 377 -1.46 11.17 -30.26
C GLY A 377 -0.64 9.91 -29.99
N PHE A 378 -0.78 8.90 -30.84
CA PHE A 378 0.12 7.74 -30.83
C PHE A 378 1.52 8.12 -31.37
N ILE A 379 2.56 7.91 -30.57
CA ILE A 379 3.97 8.15 -30.90
C ILE A 379 4.80 6.94 -30.46
N PHE A 380 5.74 6.52 -31.31
CA PHE A 380 6.68 5.43 -31.05
C PHE A 380 8.09 5.83 -31.50
N ALA A 381 8.76 6.63 -30.67
CA ALA A 381 10.14 7.06 -30.87
C ALA A 381 11.07 6.37 -29.88
N ASP A 382 12.36 6.30 -30.22
CA ASP A 382 13.38 5.53 -29.50
C ASP A 382 13.45 5.82 -27.99
N GLN A 383 13.32 7.10 -27.63
CA GLN A 383 13.28 7.57 -26.23
C GLN A 383 11.96 8.27 -25.86
N PHE A 384 10.87 7.99 -26.59
CA PHE A 384 9.52 8.48 -26.24
C PHE A 384 8.40 7.63 -26.85
N LEU A 385 7.67 6.92 -25.99
CA LEU A 385 6.47 6.15 -26.32
C LEU A 385 5.26 6.86 -25.72
N GLN A 386 4.26 7.22 -26.55
CA GLN A 386 2.98 7.75 -26.06
C GLN A 386 1.76 7.02 -26.64
N ILE A 387 0.84 6.66 -25.75
CA ILE A 387 -0.51 6.22 -26.09
C ILE A 387 -1.52 6.78 -25.08
N SER A 388 -2.68 7.20 -25.57
CA SER A 388 -3.78 7.74 -24.74
C SER A 388 -5.05 6.91 -24.95
N SER A 389 -5.93 6.86 -23.95
CA SER A 389 -7.21 6.15 -24.02
C SER A 389 -8.29 6.81 -23.16
N VAL A 390 -9.51 6.91 -23.69
CA VAL A 390 -10.69 7.21 -22.88
C VAL A 390 -11.10 6.00 -22.03
N LEU A 391 -11.61 6.23 -20.81
CA LEU A 391 -11.92 5.18 -19.83
C LEU A 391 -13.43 5.08 -19.53
N PRO A 392 -13.94 3.90 -19.12
CA PRO A 392 -15.36 3.65 -18.88
C PRO A 392 -15.94 4.23 -17.58
N SER A 393 -15.08 4.69 -16.67
CA SER A 393 -15.39 5.14 -15.31
C SER A 393 -14.21 5.93 -14.74
N SER A 394 -14.46 6.81 -13.76
CA SER A 394 -13.45 7.62 -13.05
C SER A 394 -13.04 7.01 -11.69
N ASN A 395 -13.53 5.83 -11.35
CA ASN A 395 -13.09 5.07 -10.18
C ASN A 395 -11.90 4.20 -10.62
N ILE A 396 -10.70 4.76 -10.55
CA ILE A 396 -9.44 4.12 -10.94
C ILE A 396 -8.50 4.02 -9.73
N TYR A 397 -7.82 2.88 -9.63
CA TYR A 397 -7.00 2.45 -8.49
C TYR A 397 -5.71 1.79 -9.00
N GLY A 398 -4.63 1.81 -8.21
CA GLY A 398 -3.33 1.24 -8.59
C GLY A 398 -2.31 2.32 -8.94
N LEU A 399 -1.50 2.09 -9.99
CA LEU A 399 -0.50 3.03 -10.53
C LEU A 399 0.53 3.55 -9.51
N GLY A 400 0.99 2.70 -8.59
CA GLY A 400 1.92 3.09 -7.52
C GLY A 400 3.40 3.19 -7.95
N GLU A 401 4.31 3.54 -7.05
CA GLU A 401 4.09 3.92 -5.65
C GLU A 401 4.04 5.45 -5.46
N HIS A 402 2.96 5.94 -4.85
CA HIS A 402 2.74 7.36 -4.57
C HIS A 402 1.92 7.53 -3.29
N ARG A 403 2.25 8.56 -2.51
CA ARG A 403 1.41 9.03 -1.39
C ARG A 403 0.17 9.72 -1.95
N THR A 404 -0.95 9.00 -2.02
CA THR A 404 -2.25 9.49 -2.53
C THR A 404 -3.41 8.72 -1.89
N ASN A 405 -4.64 9.23 -2.02
CA ASN A 405 -5.85 8.47 -1.68
C ASN A 405 -5.97 7.23 -2.59
N LEU A 406 -6.58 6.16 -2.08
CA LEU A 406 -6.64 4.85 -2.76
C LEU A 406 -7.28 4.93 -4.15
N LYS A 407 -8.34 5.73 -4.27
CA LYS A 407 -8.92 6.13 -5.55
C LYS A 407 -8.16 7.34 -6.09
N LEU A 408 -7.57 7.18 -7.26
CA LEU A 408 -6.74 8.20 -7.89
C LEU A 408 -7.59 9.37 -8.43
N ASN A 409 -6.99 10.56 -8.45
CA ASN A 409 -7.65 11.78 -8.87
C ASN A 409 -7.64 11.93 -10.39
N THR A 410 -8.76 11.69 -11.05
CA THR A 410 -8.87 11.90 -12.52
C THR A 410 -8.90 13.37 -12.97
N ASN A 411 -8.62 14.33 -12.08
CA ASN A 411 -8.57 15.76 -12.41
C ASN A 411 -7.14 16.26 -12.72
N TRP A 412 -6.59 15.79 -13.84
CA TRP A 412 -5.24 16.12 -14.36
C TRP A 412 -4.09 15.69 -13.44
N GLN A 413 -4.28 14.65 -12.62
CA GLN A 413 -3.17 14.08 -11.84
C GLN A 413 -2.14 13.45 -12.77
N LYS A 414 -0.87 13.79 -12.55
CA LYS A 414 0.28 13.10 -13.12
C LYS A 414 0.87 12.18 -12.05
N LEU A 415 1.15 10.94 -12.42
CA LEU A 415 1.78 9.91 -11.60
C LEU A 415 3.08 9.49 -12.29
N THR A 416 4.22 9.73 -11.65
CA THR A 416 5.54 9.41 -12.21
C THR A 416 6.02 8.07 -11.66
N LEU A 417 6.31 7.09 -12.52
CA LEU A 417 6.80 5.77 -12.11
C LEU A 417 8.30 5.68 -12.40
N PHE A 418 9.10 5.92 -11.36
CA PHE A 418 10.55 5.79 -11.34
C PHE A 418 11.00 5.62 -9.89
N ASN A 419 11.73 4.57 -9.54
CA ASN A 419 12.00 4.24 -8.14
C ASN A 419 12.93 5.31 -7.49
N ALA A 420 12.66 5.74 -6.26
CA ALA A 420 13.41 6.81 -5.62
C ALA A 420 13.44 6.76 -4.09
N ASP A 421 14.64 6.89 -3.54
CA ASP A 421 14.90 7.07 -2.11
C ASP A 421 14.45 8.47 -1.68
N GLN A 422 13.23 8.58 -1.14
CA GLN A 422 12.78 9.77 -0.41
C GLN A 422 11.56 9.48 0.48
N PRO A 423 11.43 10.14 1.65
CA PRO A 423 10.24 10.05 2.51
C PRO A 423 8.92 10.21 1.72
N PRO A 424 7.90 9.39 1.96
CA PRO A 424 6.65 9.42 1.20
C PRO A 424 6.01 10.82 1.18
N THR A 425 5.88 11.39 -0.01
CA THR A 425 5.45 12.78 -0.25
C THR A 425 4.44 12.83 -1.39
N GLU A 426 3.39 13.64 -1.27
CA GLU A 426 2.37 13.80 -2.31
C GLU A 426 2.97 14.33 -3.62
N ASN A 427 2.55 13.76 -4.76
CA ASN A 427 3.00 14.11 -6.11
C ASN A 427 4.50 13.82 -6.41
N ALA A 428 5.16 13.02 -5.58
CA ALA A 428 6.51 12.51 -5.80
C ALA A 428 6.48 11.02 -6.17
N ASN A 429 7.41 10.59 -7.03
CA ASN A 429 7.72 9.18 -7.24
C ASN A 429 8.47 8.62 -6.02
N LEU A 430 8.07 7.43 -5.56
CA LEU A 430 8.60 6.78 -4.35
C LEU A 430 9.42 5.53 -4.71
N TYR A 431 9.63 4.63 -3.75
CA TYR A 431 10.54 3.48 -3.83
C TYR A 431 10.12 2.43 -4.87
N GLY A 432 8.81 2.26 -5.11
CA GLY A 432 8.25 1.28 -6.05
C GLY A 432 7.64 1.88 -7.33
N SER A 433 7.55 1.05 -8.36
CA SER A 433 6.79 1.35 -9.59
C SER A 433 5.85 0.19 -9.93
N HIS A 434 4.56 0.45 -10.17
CA HIS A 434 3.55 -0.58 -10.50
C HIS A 434 2.61 -0.05 -11.59
N PRO A 435 2.98 -0.17 -12.89
CA PRO A 435 2.18 0.26 -14.04
C PRO A 435 0.91 -0.60 -14.29
N PHE A 436 0.26 -1.05 -13.23
CA PHE A 436 -1.01 -1.77 -13.20
C PHE A 436 -2.13 -0.88 -12.63
N TYR A 437 -3.29 -0.86 -13.29
CA TYR A 437 -4.49 -0.20 -12.79
C TYR A 437 -5.75 -1.06 -12.85
N VAL A 438 -6.69 -0.73 -11.98
CA VAL A 438 -8.04 -1.32 -11.88
C VAL A 438 -9.07 -0.20 -12.03
N VAL A 439 -10.10 -0.40 -12.86
CA VAL A 439 -11.20 0.56 -13.07
C VAL A 439 -12.54 -0.10 -12.76
N VAL A 440 -13.26 0.46 -11.79
CA VAL A 440 -14.57 -0.03 -11.31
C VAL A 440 -15.70 0.82 -11.91
N GLU A 441 -16.62 0.18 -12.63
CA GLU A 441 -17.82 0.80 -13.18
C GLU A 441 -18.95 0.88 -12.14
N LYS A 442 -19.92 1.79 -12.35
CA LYS A 442 -21.06 1.98 -11.44
C LYS A 442 -21.97 0.75 -11.22
N SER A 443 -21.75 -0.34 -11.95
CA SER A 443 -22.47 -1.62 -11.79
C SER A 443 -21.60 -2.71 -11.14
N GLY A 444 -20.53 -2.35 -10.43
CA GLY A 444 -19.55 -3.27 -9.84
C GLY A 444 -18.68 -4.06 -10.83
N LYS A 445 -18.97 -3.94 -12.12
CA LYS A 445 -18.14 -4.52 -13.18
C LYS A 445 -16.81 -3.79 -13.24
N THR A 446 -15.74 -4.58 -13.29
CA THR A 446 -14.37 -4.10 -13.15
C THR A 446 -13.55 -4.60 -14.33
N HIS A 447 -12.54 -3.85 -14.74
CA HIS A 447 -11.47 -4.37 -15.59
C HIS A 447 -10.13 -3.89 -15.03
N GLY A 448 -9.05 -4.55 -15.43
CA GLY A 448 -7.70 -4.07 -15.15
C GLY A 448 -6.87 -3.98 -16.41
N MET A 449 -5.76 -3.25 -16.33
CA MET A 449 -4.76 -3.14 -17.38
C MET A 449 -3.38 -3.02 -16.77
N LEU A 450 -2.42 -3.77 -17.31
CA LEU A 450 -1.01 -3.77 -16.92
C LEU A 450 -0.18 -3.37 -18.14
N PHE A 451 0.63 -2.32 -18.00
CA PHE A 451 1.61 -1.88 -18.98
C PHE A 451 3.01 -2.37 -18.55
N MET A 452 3.46 -3.48 -19.11
CA MET A 452 4.70 -4.15 -18.73
C MET A 452 5.93 -3.42 -19.34
N ASN A 453 6.43 -2.43 -18.62
CA ASN A 453 7.57 -1.58 -18.97
C ASN A 453 8.22 -1.02 -17.69
N SER A 454 9.55 -0.93 -17.62
CA SER A 454 10.33 -0.45 -16.46
C SER A 454 11.09 0.85 -16.68
N ASN A 455 11.05 1.42 -17.88
CA ASN A 455 11.63 2.74 -18.12
C ASN A 455 10.81 3.81 -17.37
N ALA A 456 11.47 4.90 -16.98
CA ALA A 456 10.80 6.00 -16.30
C ALA A 456 9.61 6.52 -17.13
N MET A 457 8.46 6.71 -16.49
CA MET A 457 7.24 7.10 -17.20
C MET A 457 6.36 8.07 -16.43
N ASP A 458 5.66 8.94 -17.16
CA ASP A 458 4.50 9.67 -16.64
C ASP A 458 3.21 8.95 -17.06
N ILE A 459 2.28 8.82 -16.13
CA ILE A 459 0.89 8.43 -16.40
C ILE A 459 -0.02 9.59 -15.97
N ILE A 460 -0.83 10.10 -16.90
CA ILE A 460 -1.69 11.28 -16.70
C ILE A 460 -3.16 10.84 -16.70
N LEU A 461 -3.92 11.25 -15.69
CA LEU A 461 -5.35 10.97 -15.53
C LEU A 461 -6.16 12.27 -15.67
N GLN A 462 -6.99 12.39 -16.73
CA GLN A 462 -7.74 13.62 -17.06
C GLN A 462 -9.27 13.43 -17.02
N PRO A 463 -10.10 14.50 -16.88
CA PRO A 463 -11.50 14.40 -16.45
C PRO A 463 -12.52 13.79 -17.44
N THR A 464 -12.10 13.23 -18.57
CA THR A 464 -13.02 12.69 -19.60
C THR A 464 -13.94 11.53 -19.13
N PRO A 465 -13.53 10.55 -18.30
CA PRO A 465 -12.18 10.24 -17.82
C PRO A 465 -11.29 9.65 -18.94
N ALA A 466 -9.99 9.90 -18.88
CA ALA A 466 -9.01 9.31 -19.80
C ALA A 466 -7.63 9.16 -19.13
N ILE A 467 -6.82 8.28 -19.70
CA ILE A 467 -5.43 7.99 -19.30
C ILE A 467 -4.49 8.27 -20.48
N THR A 468 -3.33 8.86 -20.21
CA THR A 468 -2.20 8.97 -21.15
C THR A 468 -0.95 8.38 -20.52
N ILE A 469 -0.28 7.47 -21.23
CA ILE A 469 0.95 6.82 -20.82
C ILE A 469 2.10 7.42 -21.65
N ARG A 470 3.17 7.86 -20.98
CA ARG A 470 4.40 8.41 -21.59
C ARG A 470 5.64 7.74 -20.99
N SER A 471 6.19 6.72 -21.66
CA SER A 471 7.43 6.05 -21.24
C SER A 471 8.61 6.51 -22.09
N ILE A 472 9.80 6.62 -21.49
CA ILE A 472 11.03 7.02 -22.20
C ILE A 472 11.78 5.86 -22.86
N GLY A 473 11.25 4.63 -22.84
CA GLY A 473 11.95 3.48 -23.43
C GLY A 473 11.13 2.22 -23.56
N GLY A 474 11.80 1.11 -23.88
CA GLY A 474 11.18 -0.20 -24.02
C GLY A 474 10.19 -0.28 -25.18
N ILE A 475 9.04 -0.93 -24.94
CA ILE A 475 7.95 -1.15 -25.91
C ILE A 475 6.59 -0.95 -25.22
N PHE A 476 5.48 -1.04 -25.96
CA PHE A 476 4.16 -1.25 -25.35
C PHE A 476 3.85 -2.75 -25.27
N ASP A 477 3.98 -3.35 -24.09
CA ASP A 477 3.42 -4.68 -23.79
C ASP A 477 2.25 -4.51 -22.81
N MET A 478 1.01 -4.68 -23.28
CA MET A 478 -0.21 -4.34 -22.53
C MET A 478 -1.08 -5.55 -22.33
N TYR A 479 -1.44 -5.84 -21.08
CA TYR A 479 -2.38 -6.91 -20.71
C TYR A 479 -3.70 -6.28 -20.26
N PHE A 480 -4.83 -6.82 -20.71
CA PHE A 480 -6.18 -6.38 -20.35
C PHE A 480 -6.96 -7.52 -19.70
N PHE A 481 -7.49 -7.25 -18.50
CA PHE A 481 -8.12 -8.25 -17.62
C PHE A 481 -9.64 -7.99 -17.52
N MET A 482 -10.46 -8.94 -17.97
CA MET A 482 -11.92 -8.74 -18.13
C MET A 482 -12.75 -8.87 -16.85
N GLY A 483 -12.16 -9.23 -15.71
CA GLY A 483 -12.89 -9.41 -14.44
C GLY A 483 -13.85 -10.61 -14.48
N PRO A 484 -15.13 -10.47 -14.07
CA PRO A 484 -15.87 -9.21 -13.99
C PRO A 484 -15.81 -8.48 -12.65
N THR A 485 -15.45 -9.12 -11.53
CA THR A 485 -15.32 -8.44 -10.22
C THR A 485 -13.89 -7.89 -10.03
N PRO A 486 -13.64 -6.99 -9.05
CA PRO A 486 -12.27 -6.58 -8.71
C PRO A 486 -11.40 -7.78 -8.29
N ALA A 487 -11.97 -8.75 -7.56
CA ALA A 487 -11.25 -9.95 -7.15
C ALA A 487 -10.84 -10.82 -8.35
N ASP A 488 -11.64 -10.89 -9.41
CA ASP A 488 -11.30 -11.62 -10.63
C ASP A 488 -10.21 -10.92 -11.45
N VAL A 489 -10.24 -9.58 -11.52
CA VAL A 489 -9.18 -8.78 -12.15
C VAL A 489 -7.83 -9.00 -11.46
N LEU A 490 -7.82 -9.01 -10.13
CA LEU A 490 -6.59 -9.27 -9.34
C LEU A 490 -6.08 -10.70 -9.52
N LYS A 491 -6.98 -11.68 -9.71
CA LYS A 491 -6.64 -13.07 -10.06
C LYS A 491 -6.01 -13.20 -11.44
N GLN A 492 -6.55 -12.48 -12.42
CA GLN A 492 -6.05 -12.42 -13.81
C GLN A 492 -4.68 -11.74 -13.89
N TYR A 493 -4.51 -10.63 -13.18
CA TYR A 493 -3.22 -9.96 -13.00
C TYR A 493 -2.16 -10.90 -12.40
N ALA A 494 -2.48 -11.60 -11.31
CA ALA A 494 -1.57 -12.56 -10.67
C ALA A 494 -1.21 -13.80 -11.52
N GLN A 495 -2.00 -14.13 -12.55
CA GLN A 495 -1.63 -15.15 -13.55
C GLN A 495 -0.51 -14.66 -14.48
N VAL A 496 -0.38 -13.34 -14.68
CA VAL A 496 0.63 -12.71 -15.55
C VAL A 496 1.89 -12.31 -14.78
N VAL A 497 1.75 -11.88 -13.52
CA VAL A 497 2.90 -11.40 -12.71
C VAL A 497 3.43 -12.38 -11.66
N GLY A 498 2.68 -13.45 -11.36
CA GLY A 498 2.97 -14.35 -10.26
C GLY A 498 2.07 -14.11 -9.04
N LYS A 499 1.99 -15.11 -8.16
CA LYS A 499 1.16 -15.08 -6.95
C LYS A 499 2.01 -14.73 -5.72
N PRO A 500 1.40 -14.16 -4.66
CA PRO A 500 2.06 -13.93 -3.38
C PRO A 500 2.80 -15.17 -2.86
N PHE A 501 3.96 -14.97 -2.21
CA PHE A 501 4.57 -16.03 -1.42
C PHE A 501 3.70 -16.35 -0.20
N LEU A 502 3.75 -17.61 0.27
CA LEU A 502 3.20 -17.96 1.59
C LEU A 502 4.27 -17.63 2.64
N PRO A 503 4.08 -16.61 3.50
CA PRO A 503 5.04 -16.31 4.57
C PRO A 503 5.18 -17.46 5.57
N PRO A 504 6.30 -17.52 6.33
CA PRO A 504 6.35 -18.32 7.53
C PRO A 504 5.48 -17.70 8.63
N TYR A 505 4.78 -18.52 9.41
CA TYR A 505 3.76 -18.10 10.37
C TYR A 505 4.28 -17.10 11.41
N TRP A 506 5.54 -17.23 11.83
CA TRP A 506 6.16 -16.33 12.81
C TRP A 506 6.28 -14.89 12.32
N SER A 507 6.41 -14.68 11.00
CA SER A 507 6.46 -13.35 10.40
C SER A 507 5.11 -12.62 10.37
N LEU A 508 4.04 -13.29 10.82
CA LEU A 508 2.76 -12.65 11.10
C LEU A 508 2.66 -12.16 12.57
N GLY A 509 3.69 -12.35 13.39
CA GLY A 509 3.77 -11.78 14.73
C GLY A 509 3.89 -10.25 14.72
N PHE A 510 4.38 -9.70 15.84
CA PHE A 510 4.82 -8.30 15.94
C PHE A 510 6.35 -8.22 15.91
N HIS A 511 6.87 -7.20 15.24
CA HIS A 511 8.28 -7.00 14.91
C HIS A 511 8.77 -5.68 15.54
N LEU A 512 9.97 -5.68 16.11
CA LEU A 512 10.54 -4.50 16.77
C LEU A 512 11.94 -4.17 16.26
N CYS A 513 12.15 -2.92 15.88
CA CYS A 513 13.36 -2.40 15.25
C CYS A 513 13.60 -0.93 15.63
N ARG A 514 14.81 -0.42 15.40
CA ARG A 514 15.11 1.00 15.16
C ARG A 514 16.48 1.12 14.48
N PHE A 515 16.70 2.21 13.76
CA PHE A 515 18.03 2.74 13.56
C PHE A 515 18.51 3.38 14.89
N GLY A 516 19.79 3.30 15.21
CA GLY A 516 20.36 3.93 16.40
C GLY A 516 20.06 3.22 17.73
N TYR A 517 19.96 1.89 17.74
CA TYR A 517 20.19 1.08 18.96
C TYR A 517 21.63 1.24 19.48
N LYS A 518 22.60 1.55 18.61
CA LYS A 518 24.02 1.87 18.91
C LYS A 518 24.85 0.75 19.57
N SER A 519 24.25 -0.25 20.22
CA SER A 519 24.94 -1.44 20.74
C SER A 519 24.01 -2.64 20.96
N LEU A 520 24.62 -3.81 21.17
CA LEU A 520 23.90 -5.03 21.53
C LEU A 520 23.26 -4.99 22.92
N GLU A 521 23.81 -4.22 23.87
CA GLU A 521 23.24 -4.14 25.23
C GLU A 521 21.95 -3.32 25.24
N GLU A 522 21.89 -2.23 24.46
CA GLU A 522 20.65 -1.48 24.27
C GLU A 522 19.60 -2.31 23.52
N THR A 523 20.00 -3.02 22.45
CA THR A 523 19.14 -3.98 21.73
C THR A 523 18.54 -5.02 22.71
N ARG A 524 19.39 -5.58 23.58
CA ARG A 524 19.02 -6.55 24.64
C ARG A 524 18.13 -5.92 25.71
N SER A 525 18.32 -4.64 26.04
CA SER A 525 17.50 -3.87 26.96
C SER A 525 16.08 -3.67 26.43
N VAL A 526 15.93 -3.22 25.17
CA VAL A 526 14.63 -3.02 24.50
C VAL A 526 13.89 -4.35 24.35
N TRP A 527 14.58 -5.40 23.89
CA TRP A 527 14.04 -6.76 23.84
C TRP A 527 13.54 -7.22 25.22
N LYS A 528 14.35 -7.05 26.28
CA LYS A 528 13.98 -7.50 27.62
C LYS A 528 12.79 -6.72 28.19
N ARG A 529 12.78 -5.38 28.12
CA ARG A 529 11.67 -4.58 28.70
C ARG A 529 10.34 -4.89 28.02
N THR A 530 10.34 -5.12 26.71
CA THR A 530 9.15 -5.51 25.94
C THR A 530 8.61 -6.89 26.36
N ARG A 531 9.50 -7.87 26.62
CA ARG A 531 9.12 -9.20 27.15
C ARG A 531 8.60 -9.13 28.58
N ASP A 532 9.28 -8.39 29.46
CA ASP A 532 8.89 -8.22 30.86
C ASP A 532 7.53 -7.51 31.00
N ALA A 533 7.21 -6.60 30.07
CA ALA A 533 5.89 -5.95 29.98
C ALA A 533 4.76 -6.89 29.51
N LEU A 534 5.07 -8.14 29.12
CA LEU A 534 4.13 -9.13 28.56
C LEU A 534 3.41 -8.64 27.29
N ILE A 535 4.17 -8.04 26.37
CA ILE A 535 3.71 -7.66 25.03
C ILE A 535 4.01 -8.83 24.07
N PRO A 536 3.05 -9.32 23.27
CA PRO A 536 3.33 -10.32 22.24
C PRO A 536 4.24 -9.75 21.14
N PHE A 537 5.39 -10.38 20.89
CA PHE A 537 6.25 -10.08 19.74
C PHE A 537 7.14 -11.27 19.40
N ASP A 538 7.45 -11.44 18.12
CA ASP A 538 8.15 -12.63 17.61
C ASP A 538 9.53 -12.34 17.04
N THR A 539 9.85 -11.10 16.68
CA THR A 539 11.06 -10.80 15.92
C THR A 539 11.76 -9.53 16.39
N GLN A 540 13.02 -9.68 16.80
CA GLN A 540 13.94 -8.56 17.04
C GLN A 540 14.74 -8.29 15.76
N TRP A 541 14.93 -7.02 15.45
CA TRP A 541 15.67 -6.57 14.26
C TRP A 541 16.87 -5.72 14.69
N ASN A 542 17.89 -5.65 13.85
CA ASN A 542 18.91 -4.60 13.91
C ASN A 542 19.16 -3.98 12.54
N ASP A 543 19.25 -2.66 12.58
CA ASP A 543 19.71 -1.74 11.54
C ASP A 543 21.25 -1.74 11.43
N LEU A 544 21.82 -0.87 10.59
CA LEU A 544 23.25 -0.65 10.30
C LEU A 544 24.17 -0.73 11.53
N ASP A 545 23.69 -0.32 12.72
CA ASP A 545 24.37 -0.43 14.02
C ASP A 545 25.14 -1.74 14.25
N TYR A 546 24.60 -2.87 13.76
CA TYR A 546 25.20 -4.19 13.99
C TYR A 546 26.46 -4.43 13.16
N MET A 547 26.62 -3.75 12.01
CA MET A 547 27.69 -3.98 11.03
C MET A 547 29.03 -3.38 11.48
N ASP A 548 30.16 -3.96 11.03
CA ASP A 548 31.45 -3.28 11.11
C ASP A 548 31.52 -2.19 10.02
N LYS A 549 31.73 -0.93 10.41
CA LYS A 549 31.83 0.25 9.51
C LYS A 549 30.65 0.46 8.54
N ASN A 550 29.46 -0.07 8.85
CA ASN A 550 28.31 -0.10 7.93
C ASN A 550 28.60 -0.88 6.63
N ASN A 551 29.35 -1.98 6.72
CA ASN A 551 29.68 -2.87 5.59
C ASN A 551 28.86 -4.17 5.65
N ASP A 552 28.13 -4.49 4.59
CA ASP A 552 27.37 -5.73 4.44
C ASP A 552 28.18 -7.00 4.76
N PHE A 553 27.47 -8.01 5.25
CA PHE A 553 28.00 -9.34 5.62
C PHE A 553 29.06 -9.33 6.74
N THR A 554 29.11 -8.27 7.55
CA THR A 554 29.97 -8.16 8.74
C THR A 554 29.16 -7.97 10.02
N TYR A 555 29.81 -8.00 11.18
CA TYR A 555 29.25 -7.40 12.41
C TYR A 555 30.35 -6.80 13.30
N ASP A 556 30.04 -5.72 14.01
CA ASP A 556 30.96 -4.98 14.90
C ASP A 556 31.44 -5.90 16.03
N LYS A 557 32.70 -6.33 15.95
CA LYS A 557 33.32 -7.28 16.89
C LYS A 557 33.62 -6.66 18.27
N ILE A 558 33.23 -5.41 18.53
CA ILE A 558 33.36 -4.70 19.81
C ILE A 558 31.98 -4.44 20.43
N LYS A 559 31.11 -3.69 19.74
CA LYS A 559 29.76 -3.31 20.22
C LYS A 559 28.74 -4.44 20.12
N PHE A 560 28.91 -5.32 19.13
CA PHE A 560 28.05 -6.48 18.84
C PHE A 560 28.80 -7.81 18.98
N LYS A 561 29.92 -7.83 19.70
CA LYS A 561 30.78 -9.01 19.90
C LYS A 561 30.03 -10.30 20.30
N ASP A 562 29.00 -10.18 21.15
CA ASP A 562 28.18 -11.28 21.68
C ASP A 562 26.91 -11.53 20.83
N LEU A 563 26.77 -10.94 19.64
CA LEU A 563 25.59 -11.07 18.77
C LEU A 563 25.23 -12.54 18.47
N PRO A 564 26.18 -13.46 18.14
CA PRO A 564 25.84 -14.86 17.91
C PRO A 564 25.18 -15.53 19.12
N LYS A 565 25.61 -15.14 20.33
CA LYS A 565 25.01 -15.61 21.58
C LYS A 565 23.62 -14.99 21.79
N PHE A 566 23.44 -13.70 21.49
CA PHE A 566 22.14 -13.04 21.57
C PHE A 566 21.11 -13.64 20.60
N VAL A 567 21.49 -13.93 19.35
CA VAL A 567 20.61 -14.63 18.39
C VAL A 567 20.21 -16.02 18.93
N LYS A 568 21.13 -16.73 19.58
CA LYS A 568 20.77 -17.98 20.29
C LYS A 568 19.82 -17.74 21.47
N GLU A 569 19.98 -16.67 22.25
CA GLU A 569 19.07 -16.30 23.35
C GLU A 569 17.66 -15.88 22.83
N ILE A 570 17.57 -15.34 21.61
CA ILE A 570 16.33 -15.07 20.86
C ILE A 570 15.66 -16.39 20.46
N HIS A 571 16.40 -17.32 19.85
CA HIS A 571 15.90 -18.65 19.47
C HIS A 571 15.47 -19.50 20.66
N ASP A 572 16.23 -19.48 21.76
CA ASP A 572 15.89 -20.18 23.02
C ASP A 572 14.59 -19.63 23.65
N ALA A 573 14.19 -18.39 23.32
CA ALA A 573 12.91 -17.80 23.70
C ALA A 573 11.76 -18.14 22.74
N GLY A 574 12.01 -18.87 21.65
CA GLY A 574 11.03 -19.15 20.60
C GLY A 574 10.68 -17.93 19.74
N MET A 575 11.68 -17.07 19.49
CA MET A 575 11.62 -15.83 18.71
C MET A 575 12.64 -15.87 17.56
N HIS A 576 12.64 -14.84 16.70
CA HIS A 576 13.43 -14.75 15.48
C HIS A 576 14.26 -13.46 15.39
N TYR A 577 15.31 -13.47 14.56
CA TYR A 577 16.22 -12.33 14.36
C TYR A 577 16.39 -11.93 12.88
N ILE A 578 16.28 -10.63 12.59
CA ILE A 578 16.41 -10.07 11.22
C ILE A 578 17.46 -8.94 11.17
N PRO A 579 18.56 -9.12 10.42
CA PRO A 579 19.47 -8.03 10.07
C PRO A 579 18.96 -7.26 8.83
N LEU A 580 19.32 -5.98 8.78
CA LEU A 580 19.44 -5.20 7.54
C LEU A 580 20.56 -5.76 6.63
N ILE A 581 20.36 -5.71 5.31
CA ILE A 581 21.37 -5.92 4.27
C ILE A 581 21.13 -4.86 3.19
N ASP A 582 22.15 -4.07 2.86
CA ASP A 582 22.07 -3.02 1.85
C ASP A 582 22.09 -3.60 0.42
N ALA A 583 21.77 -2.74 -0.55
CA ALA A 583 22.13 -2.95 -1.96
C ALA A 583 23.60 -2.61 -2.29
N GLY A 584 24.32 -1.90 -1.42
CA GLY A 584 25.55 -1.18 -1.73
C GLY A 584 26.79 -1.71 -1.03
N VAL A 585 27.59 -2.51 -1.74
CA VAL A 585 28.84 -3.10 -1.21
C VAL A 585 29.95 -2.03 -1.12
N SER A 586 30.65 -1.99 0.02
CA SER A 586 31.79 -1.06 0.21
C SER A 586 32.93 -1.37 -0.76
N ALA A 587 33.36 -0.35 -1.49
CA ALA A 587 34.54 -0.34 -2.34
C ALA A 587 35.64 0.53 -1.71
N LEU A 588 36.88 0.05 -1.81
CA LEU A 588 38.10 0.68 -1.29
C LEU A 588 38.31 0.58 0.25
N GLU A 589 37.93 -0.53 0.88
CA GLU A 589 38.47 -0.89 2.20
C GLU A 589 39.99 -1.12 2.16
N GLU A 590 40.69 -0.85 3.27
CA GLU A 590 42.15 -1.04 3.41
C GLU A 590 42.54 -2.52 3.58
N SER A 591 42.29 -3.33 2.53
CA SER A 591 42.53 -4.77 2.41
C SER A 591 41.59 -5.71 3.19
N GLY A 592 41.06 -6.73 2.50
CA GLY A 592 40.46 -7.92 3.12
C GLY A 592 38.94 -7.93 3.28
N TYR A 593 38.20 -7.11 2.52
CA TYR A 593 36.74 -7.12 2.54
C TYR A 593 36.20 -8.07 1.46
N VAL A 594 36.06 -9.34 1.85
CA VAL A 594 35.70 -10.48 0.98
C VAL A 594 34.51 -10.21 0.03
N PRO A 595 33.39 -9.58 0.45
CA PRO A 595 32.29 -9.26 -0.47
C PRO A 595 32.73 -8.40 -1.66
N TYR A 596 33.59 -7.40 -1.46
CA TYR A 596 34.12 -6.60 -2.56
C TYR A 596 35.13 -7.39 -3.39
N ASP A 597 36.09 -8.05 -2.73
CA ASP A 597 37.20 -8.75 -3.39
C ASP A 597 36.69 -9.89 -4.31
N GLU A 598 35.71 -10.68 -3.86
CA GLU A 598 35.06 -11.71 -4.67
C GLU A 598 34.12 -11.12 -5.72
N GLY A 599 33.43 -10.02 -5.44
CA GLY A 599 32.58 -9.33 -6.42
C GLY A 599 33.37 -8.80 -7.62
N VAL A 600 34.55 -8.21 -7.38
CA VAL A 600 35.50 -7.79 -8.43
C VAL A 600 36.01 -9.01 -9.20
N LYS A 601 36.45 -10.07 -8.50
CA LYS A 601 36.98 -11.31 -9.11
C LYS A 601 35.96 -12.03 -9.99
N LEU A 602 34.68 -12.01 -9.62
CA LEU A 602 33.60 -12.61 -10.41
C LEU A 602 33.09 -11.68 -11.54
N GLY A 603 33.36 -10.38 -11.45
CA GLY A 603 32.92 -9.36 -12.41
C GLY A 603 31.42 -9.05 -12.32
N ILE A 604 30.88 -8.98 -11.11
CA ILE A 604 29.41 -8.94 -10.85
C ILE A 604 28.86 -7.56 -10.48
N PHE A 605 29.67 -6.51 -10.54
CA PHE A 605 29.21 -5.15 -10.21
C PHE A 605 28.72 -4.39 -11.45
N VAL A 606 27.76 -3.48 -11.25
CA VAL A 606 27.33 -2.50 -12.25
C VAL A 606 28.55 -1.70 -12.71
N ILE A 607 28.69 -1.48 -14.03
CA ILE A 607 29.88 -0.89 -14.64
C ILE A 607 29.65 0.57 -15.03
N ASP A 608 30.60 1.44 -14.70
CA ASP A 608 30.71 2.79 -15.27
C ASP A 608 31.20 2.67 -16.74
N GLU A 609 30.35 3.09 -17.68
CA GLU A 609 30.64 2.99 -19.12
C GLU A 609 31.84 3.85 -19.55
N ASN A 610 32.12 4.96 -18.85
CA ASN A 610 33.14 5.94 -19.27
C ASN A 610 34.58 5.41 -19.14
N ASN A 611 34.79 4.41 -18.29
CA ASN A 611 36.10 3.85 -17.95
C ASN A 611 36.10 2.31 -17.84
N ASN A 612 34.93 1.68 -17.91
CA ASN A 612 34.71 0.23 -17.81
C ASN A 612 35.30 -0.38 -16.51
N VAL A 613 35.08 0.27 -15.37
CA VAL A 613 35.31 -0.30 -14.01
C VAL A 613 34.01 -0.33 -13.20
N PRO A 614 33.95 -1.04 -12.05
CA PRO A 614 32.77 -1.00 -11.17
C PRO A 614 32.37 0.43 -10.80
N PHE A 615 31.07 0.73 -10.92
CA PHE A 615 30.50 2.05 -10.71
C PHE A 615 30.73 2.51 -9.26
N LYS A 616 31.26 3.72 -9.09
CA LYS A 616 31.56 4.30 -7.76
C LYS A 616 30.63 5.44 -7.40
N GLY A 617 29.95 5.26 -6.28
CA GLY A 617 29.08 6.24 -5.61
C GLY A 617 29.22 6.14 -4.10
N LYS A 618 28.14 6.39 -3.34
CA LYS A 618 28.16 6.43 -1.87
C LYS A 618 26.82 6.08 -1.23
N VAL A 619 26.81 5.19 -0.23
CA VAL A 619 25.78 5.07 0.82
C VAL A 619 26.43 4.99 2.20
N TRP A 620 25.90 4.19 3.14
CA TRP A 620 26.24 4.17 4.56
C TRP A 620 27.66 3.71 4.92
N ASN A 621 28.28 2.83 4.12
CA ASN A 621 29.67 2.38 4.29
C ASN A 621 30.67 3.55 4.34
N LEU A 622 31.75 3.44 5.13
CA LEU A 622 32.64 4.59 5.39
C LEU A 622 33.38 5.12 4.14
N ASN A 623 33.75 4.24 3.20
CA ASN A 623 34.62 4.57 2.07
C ASN A 623 33.84 5.02 0.82
N SER A 624 33.77 4.20 -0.22
CA SER A 624 32.94 4.40 -1.41
C SER A 624 32.06 3.18 -1.65
N THR A 625 31.06 3.26 -2.52
CA THR A 625 30.11 2.15 -2.75
C THR A 625 30.16 1.68 -4.20
N THR A 626 30.01 0.37 -4.42
CA THR A 626 29.69 -0.27 -5.71
C THR A 626 28.44 -1.14 -5.57
N TRP A 627 27.67 -1.28 -6.64
CA TRP A 627 26.39 -1.99 -6.65
C TRP A 627 26.53 -3.34 -7.36
N PRO A 628 26.07 -4.47 -6.78
CA PRO A 628 25.92 -5.73 -7.48
C PRO A 628 24.91 -5.61 -8.63
N ASP A 629 25.25 -6.22 -9.76
CA ASP A 629 24.33 -6.42 -10.87
C ASP A 629 23.56 -7.72 -10.62
N PHE A 630 22.34 -7.59 -10.09
CA PHE A 630 21.45 -8.72 -9.84
C PHE A 630 20.90 -9.39 -11.11
N THR A 631 21.07 -8.76 -12.28
CA THR A 631 20.74 -9.36 -13.58
C THR A 631 21.86 -10.28 -14.10
N HIS A 632 23.07 -10.19 -13.53
CA HIS A 632 24.21 -11.01 -13.93
C HIS A 632 24.14 -12.44 -13.34
N PRO A 633 24.30 -13.50 -14.14
CA PRO A 633 23.98 -14.88 -13.72
C PRO A 633 24.86 -15.47 -12.61
N LYS A 634 26.01 -14.85 -12.30
CA LYS A 634 26.85 -15.28 -11.15
C LYS A 634 26.38 -14.69 -9.81
N THR A 635 25.58 -13.62 -9.83
CA THR A 635 25.27 -12.83 -8.63
C THR A 635 24.46 -13.62 -7.60
N SER A 636 23.59 -14.54 -8.05
CA SER A 636 22.87 -15.46 -7.14
C SER A 636 23.82 -16.40 -6.38
N ALA A 637 24.88 -16.90 -7.01
CA ALA A 637 25.85 -17.77 -6.33
C ALA A 637 26.71 -16.99 -5.33
N TYR A 638 27.15 -15.79 -5.72
CA TYR A 638 27.86 -14.86 -4.85
C TYR A 638 27.03 -14.47 -3.61
N TYR A 639 25.76 -14.08 -3.77
CA TYR A 639 24.88 -13.78 -2.63
C TYR A 639 24.64 -15.00 -1.75
N SER A 640 24.41 -16.19 -2.33
CA SER A 640 24.33 -17.44 -1.55
C SER A 640 25.58 -17.67 -0.69
N GLU A 641 26.78 -17.39 -1.22
CA GLU A 641 28.03 -17.56 -0.46
C GLU A 641 28.19 -16.50 0.64
N MET A 642 28.01 -15.21 0.33
CA MET A 642 28.15 -14.12 1.30
C MET A 642 27.13 -14.24 2.44
N MET A 643 25.86 -14.48 2.10
CA MET A 643 24.80 -14.71 3.08
C MET A 643 25.04 -15.99 3.90
N SER A 644 25.51 -17.09 3.27
CA SER A 644 25.86 -18.32 4.00
C SER A 644 27.02 -18.11 4.97
N ASN A 645 28.00 -17.27 4.61
CA ASN A 645 29.12 -16.93 5.49
C ASN A 645 28.64 -16.09 6.69
N MET A 646 27.80 -15.07 6.49
CA MET A 646 27.18 -14.34 7.60
C MET A 646 26.33 -15.25 8.50
N HIS A 647 25.63 -16.24 7.93
CA HIS A 647 24.79 -17.17 8.71
C HIS A 647 25.61 -18.17 9.55
N LYS A 648 26.91 -18.37 9.25
CA LYS A 648 27.83 -19.15 10.10
C LYS A 648 28.34 -18.33 11.29
N ASP A 649 28.39 -17.00 11.14
CA ASP A 649 28.70 -16.08 12.23
C ASP A 649 27.50 -15.93 13.18
N PHE A 650 26.27 -15.76 12.68
CA PHE A 650 25.04 -15.80 13.48
C PHE A 650 23.81 -16.29 12.66
N GLU A 651 22.99 -17.16 13.24
CA GLU A 651 21.88 -17.84 12.55
C GLU A 651 20.62 -16.95 12.42
N TYR A 652 20.61 -16.02 11.46
CA TYR A 652 19.47 -15.12 11.23
C TYR A 652 18.29 -15.79 10.47
N ASP A 653 17.08 -15.25 10.65
CA ASP A 653 15.83 -15.89 10.21
C ASP A 653 15.29 -15.43 8.84
N GLY A 654 15.84 -14.35 8.30
CA GLY A 654 15.40 -13.71 7.06
C GLY A 654 16.25 -12.46 6.79
N ALA A 655 15.86 -11.64 5.83
CA ALA A 655 16.60 -10.43 5.47
C ALA A 655 15.67 -9.22 5.32
N TRP A 656 16.06 -8.10 5.90
CA TRP A 656 15.58 -6.79 5.48
C TRP A 656 16.51 -6.30 4.38
N ILE A 657 15.99 -5.97 3.19
CA ILE A 657 16.78 -5.43 2.09
C ILE A 657 16.37 -3.99 1.80
N ASP A 658 17.36 -3.10 1.76
CA ASP A 658 17.14 -1.65 1.69
C ASP A 658 18.13 -0.96 0.73
N MET A 659 17.94 0.35 0.54
CA MET A 659 18.72 1.23 -0.34
C MET A 659 18.71 0.73 -1.80
N ASN A 660 17.64 0.02 -2.19
CA ASN A 660 17.59 -0.88 -3.34
C ASN A 660 16.74 -0.38 -4.52
N GLU A 661 16.52 0.93 -4.60
CA GLU A 661 15.97 1.61 -5.78
C GLU A 661 16.81 1.45 -7.07
N PRO A 662 18.18 1.46 -7.07
CA PRO A 662 19.14 1.62 -5.98
C PRO A 662 19.35 3.07 -5.56
N SER A 663 19.47 3.26 -4.24
CA SER A 663 19.85 4.53 -3.63
C SER A 663 21.36 4.78 -3.72
N ASN A 664 21.71 6.06 -3.78
CA ASN A 664 23.05 6.63 -3.83
C ASN A 664 22.98 8.06 -3.28
N PHE A 665 23.89 8.46 -2.40
CA PHE A 665 23.91 9.81 -1.83
C PHE A 665 24.41 10.86 -2.83
N TYR A 666 25.00 10.44 -3.95
CA TYR A 666 25.34 11.28 -5.09
C TYR A 666 24.27 11.17 -6.20
N ASN A 667 24.22 12.17 -7.08
CA ASN A 667 23.38 12.12 -8.27
C ASN A 667 24.15 11.45 -9.44
N GLY A 668 24.40 10.14 -9.32
CA GLY A 668 25.38 9.41 -10.12
C GLY A 668 26.75 9.37 -9.45
N HIS A 669 27.78 9.92 -10.09
CA HIS A 669 29.08 10.10 -9.41
C HIS A 669 29.09 11.36 -8.53
N LEU A 670 30.14 11.52 -7.71
CA LEU A 670 30.37 12.70 -6.86
C LEU A 670 30.24 14.04 -7.61
N ASN A 671 30.61 14.06 -8.89
CA ASN A 671 30.57 15.25 -9.75
C ASN A 671 29.41 15.21 -10.78
N GLY A 672 28.42 14.34 -10.60
CA GLY A 672 27.33 14.09 -11.55
C GLY A 672 27.68 13.07 -12.65
N CYS A 673 26.87 13.05 -13.70
CA CYS A 673 27.02 12.20 -14.90
C CYS A 673 27.27 13.07 -16.14
N ASP A 674 27.61 12.47 -17.28
CA ASP A 674 27.67 13.22 -18.54
C ASP A 674 26.26 13.65 -19.00
N PHE A 675 26.05 14.96 -19.05
CA PHE A 675 24.82 15.61 -19.53
C PHE A 675 24.71 15.66 -21.06
N ASN A 676 25.72 15.19 -21.81
CA ASN A 676 25.63 15.04 -23.27
C ASN A 676 25.10 13.66 -23.69
N ASN A 677 25.11 12.68 -22.77
CA ASN A 677 24.55 11.35 -22.97
C ASN A 677 23.03 11.37 -22.80
N SER A 678 22.28 10.99 -23.85
CA SER A 678 20.82 11.08 -23.87
C SER A 678 20.09 10.05 -22.98
N LEU A 679 20.79 9.08 -22.38
CA LEU A 679 20.21 8.26 -21.31
C LEU A 679 20.13 9.05 -20.00
N ASN A 680 21.15 9.87 -19.70
CA ASN A 680 21.13 10.77 -18.53
C ASN A 680 20.24 12.00 -18.76
N THR A 681 20.12 12.45 -20.02
CA THR A 681 19.36 13.63 -20.45
C THR A 681 18.42 13.31 -21.63
N PRO A 682 17.37 12.51 -21.40
CA PRO A 682 16.43 12.10 -22.45
C PRO A 682 15.64 13.29 -23.04
N PRO A 683 15.15 13.18 -24.29
CA PRO A 683 14.41 14.24 -24.96
C PRO A 683 13.04 14.53 -24.32
N TYR A 684 12.49 13.56 -23.58
CA TYR A 684 11.41 13.75 -22.62
C TYR A 684 11.89 13.36 -21.23
N LEU A 685 11.60 14.19 -20.24
CA LEU A 685 11.88 13.92 -18.83
C LEU A 685 10.55 13.77 -18.09
N PRO A 686 10.20 12.56 -17.60
CA PRO A 686 9.08 12.38 -16.67
C PRO A 686 9.24 13.25 -15.43
N ASN A 687 8.14 13.51 -14.70
CA ASN A 687 8.13 14.43 -13.55
C ASN A 687 8.74 13.77 -12.30
N VAL A 688 10.02 13.40 -12.38
CA VAL A 688 10.80 12.80 -11.30
C VAL A 688 11.25 13.87 -10.30
N VAL A 689 11.32 13.50 -9.04
CA VAL A 689 11.78 14.37 -7.95
C VAL A 689 13.13 15.00 -8.29
N GLY A 690 13.19 16.34 -8.21
CA GLY A 690 14.39 17.11 -8.52
C GLY A 690 14.71 17.30 -10.01
N ASN A 691 13.83 16.87 -10.93
CA ASN A 691 13.99 17.02 -12.38
C ASN A 691 15.30 16.41 -12.94
N LEU A 692 15.70 15.23 -12.45
CA LEU A 692 16.91 14.54 -12.88
C LEU A 692 16.78 13.03 -12.67
N LEU A 693 16.88 12.21 -13.72
CA LEU A 693 16.81 10.75 -13.58
C LEU A 693 17.92 10.16 -12.69
N THR A 694 19.10 10.78 -12.66
CA THR A 694 20.21 10.32 -11.82
C THR A 694 20.11 10.83 -10.38
N ARG A 695 19.02 11.49 -9.98
CA ARG A 695 18.80 11.98 -8.61
C ARG A 695 18.82 10.80 -7.64
N LYS A 696 19.72 10.85 -6.64
CA LYS A 696 19.88 9.82 -5.61
C LYS A 696 20.10 8.38 -6.14
N THR A 697 20.57 8.21 -7.38
CA THR A 697 20.80 6.88 -7.97
C THR A 697 22.05 6.85 -8.85
N LEU A 698 22.23 5.84 -9.71
CA LEU A 698 23.40 5.69 -10.58
C LEU A 698 23.25 6.57 -11.84
N CYS A 699 24.30 6.64 -12.67
CA CYS A 699 24.14 7.21 -14.01
C CYS A 699 23.27 6.27 -14.86
N MET A 700 22.38 6.82 -15.68
CA MET A 700 21.46 6.02 -16.49
C MET A 700 22.19 5.18 -17.56
N ASN A 701 23.34 5.66 -18.03
CA ASN A 701 24.23 4.91 -18.92
C ASN A 701 25.19 3.95 -18.18
N ALA A 702 25.05 3.75 -16.87
CA ALA A 702 25.73 2.66 -16.17
C ALA A 702 25.23 1.30 -16.70
N ARG A 703 26.16 0.36 -16.91
CA ARG A 703 25.92 -0.87 -17.66
C ARG A 703 25.77 -2.09 -16.74
N GLN A 704 24.67 -2.80 -16.90
CA GLN A 704 24.38 -4.10 -16.30
C GLN A 704 24.50 -5.21 -17.37
N HIS A 705 24.24 -6.46 -17.00
CA HIS A 705 24.38 -7.64 -17.85
C HIS A 705 23.27 -7.72 -18.91
N LEU A 706 22.04 -7.35 -18.54
CA LEU A 706 20.88 -7.38 -19.44
C LEU A 706 20.60 -6.05 -20.17
N GLY A 707 21.31 -4.97 -19.86
CA GLY A 707 21.06 -3.65 -20.46
C GLY A 707 21.65 -2.48 -19.68
N TYR A 708 21.17 -1.28 -19.97
CA TYR A 708 21.54 -0.06 -19.24
C TYR A 708 20.69 0.13 -18.00
N HIS A 709 21.20 0.91 -17.04
CA HIS A 709 20.43 1.30 -15.86
C HIS A 709 19.16 2.07 -16.22
N TYR A 710 19.17 2.85 -17.31
CA TYR A 710 18.01 3.49 -17.92
C TYR A 710 16.77 2.59 -18.14
N ASP A 711 16.99 1.31 -18.43
CA ASP A 711 15.94 0.30 -18.64
C ASP A 711 15.66 -0.54 -17.39
N LEU A 712 16.70 -0.75 -16.58
CA LEU A 712 16.74 -1.71 -15.48
C LEU A 712 16.63 -1.06 -14.09
N HIS A 713 16.47 0.26 -13.99
CA HIS A 713 16.42 0.98 -12.71
C HIS A 713 15.25 0.49 -11.84
N ASN A 714 14.01 0.62 -12.30
CA ASN A 714 12.81 0.18 -11.56
C ASN A 714 12.80 -1.33 -11.22
N VAL A 715 13.66 -2.15 -11.85
CA VAL A 715 13.69 -3.61 -11.64
C VAL A 715 14.63 -4.03 -10.52
N TYR A 716 15.50 -3.13 -10.05
CA TYR A 716 16.66 -3.46 -9.23
C TYR A 716 16.29 -4.12 -7.90
N GLY A 717 15.40 -3.53 -7.10
CA GLY A 717 14.95 -4.09 -5.81
C GLY A 717 14.29 -5.47 -5.94
N THR A 718 13.45 -5.67 -6.96
CA THR A 718 12.85 -6.97 -7.26
C THR A 718 13.89 -8.00 -7.70
N SER A 719 14.92 -7.60 -8.46
CA SER A 719 16.01 -8.51 -8.84
C SER A 719 16.90 -8.92 -7.66
N GLN A 720 17.14 -8.01 -6.69
CA GLN A 720 17.75 -8.35 -5.41
C GLN A 720 16.86 -9.32 -4.61
N ALA A 721 15.55 -9.04 -4.51
CA ALA A 721 14.61 -9.89 -3.79
C ALA A 721 14.59 -11.32 -4.33
N ILE A 722 14.62 -11.51 -5.65
CA ILE A 722 14.74 -12.83 -6.31
C ILE A 722 16.03 -13.56 -5.89
N VAL A 723 17.16 -12.86 -5.92
CA VAL A 723 18.48 -13.41 -5.55
C VAL A 723 18.54 -13.80 -4.06
N VAL A 724 18.07 -12.91 -3.17
CA VAL A 724 18.05 -13.13 -1.72
C VAL A 724 17.04 -14.23 -1.34
N ASN A 725 15.92 -14.34 -2.05
CA ASN A 725 14.94 -15.42 -1.90
C ASN A 725 15.56 -16.79 -2.23
N SER A 726 16.35 -16.87 -3.31
CA SER A 726 17.13 -18.05 -3.67
C SER A 726 18.17 -18.41 -2.61
N ALA A 727 18.92 -17.42 -2.10
CA ALA A 727 19.94 -17.62 -1.06
C ALA A 727 19.33 -18.12 0.26
N LEU A 728 18.29 -17.46 0.79
CA LEU A 728 17.63 -17.85 2.04
C LEU A 728 17.02 -19.26 1.98
N LYS A 729 16.43 -19.64 0.83
CA LYS A 729 15.94 -21.01 0.59
C LYS A 729 17.06 -22.05 0.71
N GLN A 730 18.24 -21.78 0.15
CA GLN A 730 19.41 -22.66 0.22
C GLN A 730 20.02 -22.71 1.63
N ILE A 731 20.10 -21.58 2.33
CA ILE A 731 20.76 -21.44 3.63
C ILE A 731 19.91 -22.06 4.76
N ARG A 732 18.62 -21.73 4.83
CA ARG A 732 17.74 -22.12 5.94
C ARG A 732 16.95 -23.41 5.68
N ASN A 733 16.81 -23.85 4.42
CA ASN A 733 15.91 -24.93 3.99
C ASN A 733 14.47 -24.77 4.55
N LYS A 734 14.05 -23.51 4.67
CA LYS A 734 12.80 -23.02 5.26
C LYS A 734 12.30 -21.86 4.40
N ARG A 735 11.05 -21.46 4.58
CA ARG A 735 10.50 -20.29 3.88
C ARG A 735 11.40 -19.06 4.07
N PRO A 736 11.77 -18.38 2.98
CA PRO A 736 12.43 -17.09 3.09
C PRO A 736 11.43 -16.08 3.64
N PHE A 737 11.90 -15.23 4.55
CA PHE A 737 11.20 -14.00 4.90
C PHE A 737 12.09 -12.84 4.47
N ILE A 738 11.55 -11.98 3.61
CA ILE A 738 12.22 -10.80 3.06
C ILE A 738 11.24 -9.63 3.11
N ILE A 739 11.75 -8.47 3.50
CA ILE A 739 11.04 -7.19 3.45
C ILE A 739 11.93 -6.21 2.67
N SER A 740 11.39 -5.61 1.60
CA SER A 740 12.11 -4.78 0.61
C SER A 740 11.50 -3.39 0.46
N ARG A 741 12.34 -2.36 0.26
CA ARG A 741 11.87 -1.00 0.00
C ARG A 741 11.41 -0.85 -1.44
N SER A 742 12.35 -0.98 -2.37
CA SER A 742 12.09 -0.94 -3.81
C SER A 742 11.33 -2.17 -4.30
N THR A 743 10.32 -1.95 -5.13
CA THR A 743 9.41 -2.98 -5.66
C THR A 743 9.03 -2.73 -7.12
N TRP A 744 8.60 -3.79 -7.81
CA TRP A 744 8.06 -3.78 -9.18
C TRP A 744 7.10 -4.97 -9.38
N GLU A 745 6.54 -5.09 -10.58
CA GLU A 745 5.64 -6.15 -11.03
C GLU A 745 6.10 -7.56 -10.60
N GLY A 746 5.25 -8.28 -9.86
CA GLY A 746 5.49 -9.64 -9.40
C GLY A 746 6.43 -9.80 -8.19
N HIS A 747 6.91 -8.71 -7.58
CA HIS A 747 7.76 -8.72 -6.38
C HIS A 747 7.19 -9.58 -5.24
N GLY A 748 5.86 -9.58 -5.08
CA GLY A 748 5.14 -10.35 -4.06
C GLY A 748 5.33 -11.87 -4.12
N SER A 749 5.83 -12.44 -5.21
CA SER A 749 6.24 -13.85 -5.27
C SER A 749 7.54 -14.17 -4.52
N TYR A 750 8.29 -13.14 -4.10
CA TYR A 750 9.64 -13.29 -3.53
C TYR A 750 9.82 -12.61 -2.17
N ALA A 751 9.13 -11.50 -1.91
CA ALA A 751 9.29 -10.71 -0.69
C ALA A 751 8.01 -9.93 -0.35
N GLY A 752 7.96 -9.44 0.89
CA GLY A 752 7.05 -8.38 1.31
C GLY A 752 7.73 -7.00 1.27
N HIS A 753 7.02 -5.99 1.74
CA HIS A 753 7.40 -4.58 1.62
C HIS A 753 7.02 -3.78 2.88
N TRP A 754 7.66 -2.63 3.09
CA TRP A 754 7.20 -1.62 4.05
C TRP A 754 7.26 -0.23 3.40
N THR A 755 6.32 0.64 3.75
CA THR A 755 6.07 1.94 3.09
C THR A 755 7.15 3.01 3.33
N GLY A 756 8.38 2.61 3.66
CA GLY A 756 9.53 3.48 3.83
C GLY A 756 9.42 4.52 4.95
N ASP A 757 10.09 5.64 4.72
CA ASP A 757 10.57 6.58 5.73
C ASP A 757 9.49 7.64 6.08
N ILE A 758 8.33 7.16 6.52
CA ILE A 758 7.17 7.98 6.88
C ILE A 758 7.40 8.81 8.15
N TYR A 759 6.72 9.95 8.27
CA TYR A 759 6.83 10.81 9.44
C TYR A 759 5.95 10.31 10.61
N SER A 760 6.39 10.59 11.83
CA SER A 760 5.62 10.41 13.07
C SER A 760 4.48 11.44 13.18
N SER A 761 3.48 11.31 12.30
CA SER A 761 2.35 12.25 12.18
C SER A 761 1.00 11.55 12.03
N TRP A 762 -0.08 12.24 12.42
CA TRP A 762 -1.46 11.81 12.20
C TRP A 762 -1.85 11.73 10.71
N HIS A 763 -1.15 12.45 9.84
CA HIS A 763 -1.37 12.39 8.39
C HIS A 763 -0.80 11.08 7.84
N ASP A 764 0.42 10.70 8.23
CA ASP A 764 1.09 9.46 7.85
C ASP A 764 0.33 8.23 8.40
N LEU A 765 -0.17 8.30 9.64
CA LEU A 765 -1.09 7.32 10.21
C LEU A 765 -2.29 7.08 9.28
N ARG A 766 -2.92 8.13 8.74
CA ARG A 766 -3.99 7.99 7.73
C ARG A 766 -3.44 7.40 6.44
N MET A 767 -2.40 7.99 5.85
CA MET A 767 -1.90 7.64 4.51
C MET A 767 -1.40 6.20 4.41
N SER A 768 -0.97 5.60 5.51
CA SER A 768 -0.60 4.17 5.54
C SER A 768 -1.72 3.22 5.06
N ILE A 769 -3.00 3.59 5.23
CA ILE A 769 -4.13 2.73 4.84
C ILE A 769 -4.31 2.64 3.31
N PRO A 770 -4.50 3.75 2.54
CA PRO A 770 -4.56 3.67 1.08
C PRO A 770 -3.32 3.02 0.46
N GLU A 771 -2.14 3.19 1.06
CA GLU A 771 -0.88 2.64 0.57
C GLU A 771 -0.79 1.11 0.76
N ILE A 772 -1.08 0.60 1.96
CA ILE A 772 -1.22 -0.85 2.25
C ILE A 772 -2.30 -1.50 1.36
N LEU A 773 -3.39 -0.77 1.09
CA LEU A 773 -4.46 -1.21 0.21
C LEU A 773 -4.05 -1.23 -1.26
N ALA A 774 -3.25 -0.26 -1.73
CA ALA A 774 -2.68 -0.25 -3.08
C ALA A 774 -1.71 -1.43 -3.28
N TYR A 775 -0.81 -1.69 -2.34
CA TYR A 775 0.07 -2.86 -2.35
C TYR A 775 -0.66 -4.20 -2.33
N SER A 776 -1.84 -4.24 -1.70
CA SER A 776 -2.73 -5.39 -1.79
C SER A 776 -3.32 -5.60 -3.20
N LEU A 777 -3.50 -4.54 -3.99
CA LEU A 777 -3.83 -4.65 -5.43
C LEU A 777 -2.62 -5.12 -6.26
N PHE A 778 -1.40 -4.68 -5.93
CA PHE A 778 -0.15 -5.09 -6.61
C PHE A 778 0.27 -6.54 -6.32
N GLN A 779 -0.56 -7.33 -5.62
CA GLN A 779 -0.26 -8.70 -5.17
C GLN A 779 0.96 -8.79 -4.23
N ILE A 780 1.17 -7.76 -3.41
CA ILE A 780 2.17 -7.74 -2.33
C ILE A 780 1.42 -7.65 -0.98
N PRO A 781 0.70 -8.70 -0.56
CA PRO A 781 -0.12 -8.66 0.65
C PRO A 781 0.68 -8.68 1.96
N MET A 782 1.99 -8.96 1.92
CA MET A 782 2.87 -8.90 3.08
C MET A 782 3.46 -7.48 3.19
N VAL A 783 2.59 -6.54 3.55
CA VAL A 783 2.89 -5.10 3.59
C VAL A 783 2.43 -4.47 4.91
N GLY A 784 3.11 -3.40 5.33
CA GLY A 784 2.79 -2.59 6.50
C GLY A 784 3.55 -1.27 6.49
N ALA A 785 3.10 -0.31 7.30
CA ALA A 785 3.80 0.94 7.56
C ALA A 785 4.53 0.86 8.91
N ASP A 786 5.59 1.64 9.10
CA ASP A 786 6.35 1.61 10.35
C ASP A 786 5.57 2.25 11.50
N ILE A 787 5.25 1.43 12.49
CA ILE A 787 4.25 1.75 13.49
C ILE A 787 4.79 2.80 14.46
N CYS A 788 4.02 3.87 14.61
CA CYS A 788 4.32 5.15 15.27
C CYS A 788 5.02 6.20 14.40
N GLY A 789 5.47 5.83 13.19
CA GLY A 789 6.23 6.66 12.25
C GLY A 789 7.73 6.41 12.34
N PHE A 790 8.50 6.70 11.29
CA PHE A 790 9.96 6.52 11.28
C PHE A 790 10.70 7.82 11.61
N ASP A 791 10.39 8.89 10.87
CA ASP A 791 11.06 10.19 10.98
C ASP A 791 10.37 11.10 12.01
N GLY A 792 11.15 11.69 12.91
CA GLY A 792 10.67 12.60 13.94
C GLY A 792 10.00 11.90 15.14
N ASN A 793 9.81 12.64 16.23
CA ASN A 793 9.39 12.08 17.51
C ASN A 793 7.87 11.87 17.58
N ALA A 794 7.41 10.62 17.74
CA ALA A 794 6.01 10.32 18.00
C ALA A 794 5.53 10.83 19.37
N THR A 795 4.23 11.11 19.49
CA THR A 795 3.57 11.41 20.77
C THR A 795 2.98 10.15 21.40
N GLU A 796 2.76 10.13 22.72
CA GLU A 796 2.04 9.03 23.39
C GLU A 796 0.66 8.80 22.73
N ALA A 797 -0.07 9.87 22.41
CA ALA A 797 -1.39 9.81 21.77
C ALA A 797 -1.35 9.24 20.35
N LEU A 798 -0.38 9.65 19.52
CA LEU A 798 -0.18 9.13 18.18
C LEU A 798 0.22 7.65 18.22
N CYS A 799 1.28 7.31 18.95
CA CYS A 799 1.80 5.95 19.01
C CYS A 799 0.79 4.99 19.66
N ASN A 800 -0.03 5.47 20.61
CA ASN A 800 -1.18 4.74 21.14
C ASN A 800 -2.17 4.31 20.04
N ARG A 801 -2.58 5.21 19.13
CA ARG A 801 -3.49 4.87 18.02
C ARG A 801 -2.78 4.10 16.91
N TRP A 802 -1.50 4.37 16.66
CA TRP A 802 -0.71 3.63 15.67
C TRP A 802 -0.47 2.18 16.09
N MET A 803 -0.14 1.90 17.35
CA MET A 803 -0.05 0.53 17.87
C MET A 803 -1.38 -0.23 17.81
N GLN A 804 -2.51 0.47 17.83
CA GLN A 804 -3.84 -0.13 17.63
C GLN A 804 -4.11 -0.47 16.16
N LEU A 805 -3.88 0.46 15.22
CA LEU A 805 -4.04 0.23 13.79
C LEU A 805 -3.01 -0.78 13.24
N GLY A 806 -1.74 -0.59 13.59
CA GLY A 806 -0.61 -1.38 13.09
C GLY A 806 -0.62 -2.85 13.51
N ALA A 807 -1.35 -3.19 14.58
CA ALA A 807 -1.66 -4.58 14.92
C ALA A 807 -2.48 -5.29 13.83
N PHE A 808 -3.12 -4.55 12.91
CA PHE A 808 -3.93 -5.06 11.80
C PHE A 808 -3.33 -4.78 10.41
N TYR A 809 -2.10 -4.24 10.32
CA TYR A 809 -1.32 -4.35 9.09
C TYR A 809 -0.93 -5.83 8.86
N PRO A 810 -0.93 -6.36 7.62
CA PRO A 810 -0.47 -7.72 7.36
C PRO A 810 0.94 -7.99 7.90
N PHE A 811 1.91 -7.13 7.55
CA PHE A 811 3.22 -7.04 8.21
C PHE A 811 3.17 -5.97 9.32
N SER A 812 3.64 -6.29 10.53
CA SER A 812 3.44 -5.43 11.72
C SER A 812 4.77 -5.14 12.42
N ARG A 813 5.42 -4.02 12.06
CA ARG A 813 6.72 -3.58 12.60
C ARG A 813 6.60 -2.20 13.25
N ASN A 814 7.08 -2.06 14.48
CA ASN A 814 7.49 -0.76 15.02
C ASN A 814 8.99 -0.57 14.71
N HIS A 815 9.30 0.55 14.08
CA HIS A 815 10.63 0.97 13.65
C HIS A 815 10.74 2.49 13.85
N ASN A 816 11.93 3.05 13.77
CA ASN A 816 12.22 4.40 14.25
C ASN A 816 13.61 4.84 13.78
N SER A 817 13.81 6.13 13.51
CA SER A 817 15.11 6.69 13.10
C SER A 817 16.15 6.76 14.24
N ASP A 818 17.39 7.22 13.98
CA ASP A 818 18.49 7.20 14.95
C ASP A 818 18.59 8.44 15.85
N ASP A 819 18.06 9.58 15.39
CA ASP A 819 18.06 10.88 16.09
C ASP A 819 16.83 11.11 16.98
N THR A 820 15.81 10.24 16.86
CA THR A 820 14.53 10.32 17.57
C THR A 820 14.55 9.68 18.97
N THR A 821 13.59 10.09 19.80
CA THR A 821 13.27 9.44 21.08
C THR A 821 12.94 7.95 20.90
N GLU A 822 13.18 7.14 21.94
CA GLU A 822 12.71 5.74 21.94
C GLU A 822 11.19 5.67 21.78
N GLN A 823 10.68 4.72 20.98
CA GLN A 823 9.24 4.56 20.77
C GLN A 823 8.73 3.11 20.71
N ASP A 824 9.49 2.15 21.24
CA ASP A 824 8.91 0.85 21.57
C ASP A 824 7.77 1.05 22.59
N PRO A 825 6.76 0.17 22.63
CA PRO A 825 5.58 0.37 23.46
C PRO A 825 5.82 0.61 24.95
N VAL A 826 6.99 0.24 25.50
CA VAL A 826 7.34 0.42 26.91
C VAL A 826 7.94 1.81 27.19
N SER A 827 8.75 2.36 26.28
CA SER A 827 9.32 3.71 26.44
C SER A 827 8.26 4.80 26.25
N MET A 828 7.26 4.58 25.39
CA MET A 828 6.15 5.51 25.15
C MET A 828 5.13 5.61 26.30
N GLY A 829 5.25 4.79 27.33
CA GLY A 829 4.44 4.91 28.55
C GLY A 829 3.24 3.96 28.66
N GLN A 830 2.59 4.01 29.82
CA GLN A 830 1.62 2.99 30.24
C GLN A 830 0.37 2.91 29.35
N LEU A 831 -0.04 4.00 28.70
CA LEU A 831 -1.15 3.99 27.76
C LEU A 831 -0.82 3.11 26.54
N VAL A 832 0.36 3.33 25.94
CA VAL A 832 0.82 2.55 24.77
C VAL A 832 1.04 1.09 25.15
N VAL A 833 1.57 0.78 26.35
CA VAL A 833 1.67 -0.61 26.85
C VAL A 833 0.28 -1.28 26.90
N MET A 834 -0.75 -0.62 27.43
CA MET A 834 -2.10 -1.20 27.54
C MET A 834 -2.73 -1.44 26.16
N SER A 835 -2.70 -0.42 25.29
CA SER A 835 -3.23 -0.50 23.93
C SER A 835 -2.52 -1.54 23.08
N SER A 836 -1.18 -1.57 23.11
CA SER A 836 -0.37 -2.55 22.39
C SER A 836 -0.74 -3.96 22.83
N LYS A 837 -0.88 -4.21 24.14
CA LYS A 837 -1.29 -5.52 24.64
C LYS A 837 -2.71 -5.88 24.21
N LYS A 838 -3.65 -4.94 24.20
CA LYS A 838 -5.04 -5.19 23.80
C LYS A 838 -5.16 -5.48 22.30
N ALA A 839 -4.52 -4.68 21.46
CA ALA A 839 -4.52 -4.84 20.00
C ALA A 839 -3.70 -6.08 19.55
N LEU A 840 -2.50 -6.29 20.11
CA LEU A 840 -1.66 -7.43 19.74
C LEU A 840 -2.20 -8.76 20.29
N ASN A 841 -2.87 -8.82 21.43
CA ASN A 841 -3.56 -10.07 21.82
C ASN A 841 -4.74 -10.37 20.87
N ALA A 842 -5.45 -9.37 20.34
CA ALA A 842 -6.45 -9.57 19.30
C ALA A 842 -5.82 -10.06 17.98
N ARG A 843 -4.70 -9.45 17.53
CA ARG A 843 -3.90 -9.94 16.40
C ARG A 843 -3.53 -11.41 16.59
N TYR A 844 -2.90 -11.75 17.71
CA TYR A 844 -2.39 -13.09 17.99
C TYR A 844 -3.51 -14.14 18.11
N TYR A 845 -4.70 -13.74 18.58
CA TYR A 845 -5.91 -14.58 18.57
C TYR A 845 -6.40 -14.89 17.15
N LEU A 846 -6.30 -13.90 16.24
CA LEU A 846 -6.73 -13.96 14.84
C LEU A 846 -5.67 -14.52 13.86
N LEU A 847 -4.47 -14.87 14.32
CA LEU A 847 -3.42 -15.37 13.42
C LEU A 847 -3.79 -16.62 12.59
N PRO A 848 -4.59 -17.60 13.07
CA PRO A 848 -5.03 -18.70 12.22
C PRO A 848 -5.91 -18.25 11.05
N TYR A 849 -6.73 -17.19 11.24
CA TYR A 849 -7.48 -16.55 10.17
C TYR A 849 -6.57 -15.77 9.22
N LEU A 850 -5.69 -14.90 9.74
CA LEU A 850 -4.74 -14.13 8.91
C LEU A 850 -3.84 -15.05 8.06
N TYR A 851 -3.35 -16.14 8.65
CA TYR A 851 -2.56 -17.14 7.94
C TYR A 851 -3.36 -17.92 6.88
N THR A 852 -4.65 -18.16 7.13
CA THR A 852 -5.56 -18.72 6.11
C THR A 852 -5.81 -17.72 4.97
N LEU A 853 -5.87 -16.41 5.24
CA LEU A 853 -5.89 -15.38 4.18
C LEU A 853 -4.59 -15.39 3.36
N PHE A 854 -3.42 -15.51 3.98
CA PHE A 854 -2.15 -15.66 3.26
C PHE A 854 -2.07 -16.94 2.41
N TYR A 855 -2.62 -18.06 2.89
CA TYR A 855 -2.81 -19.25 2.05
C TYR A 855 -3.72 -18.97 0.84
N ARG A 856 -4.85 -18.26 1.03
CA ARG A 856 -5.75 -17.90 -0.07
C ARG A 856 -5.12 -16.89 -1.04
N ALA A 857 -4.26 -15.98 -0.57
CA ALA A 857 -3.46 -15.10 -1.40
C ALA A 857 -2.47 -15.91 -2.26
N HIS A 858 -1.66 -16.75 -1.63
CA HIS A 858 -0.68 -17.59 -2.32
C HIS A 858 -1.32 -18.57 -3.32
N LYS A 859 -2.43 -19.23 -2.93
CA LYS A 859 -3.07 -20.26 -3.77
C LYS A 859 -4.00 -19.67 -4.83
N TYR A 860 -4.78 -18.65 -4.48
CA TYR A 860 -5.90 -18.12 -5.27
C TYR A 860 -5.80 -16.63 -5.59
N ALA A 861 -4.67 -15.96 -5.34
CA ALA A 861 -4.44 -14.53 -5.63
C ALA A 861 -5.45 -13.55 -5.00
N GLU A 862 -6.01 -13.93 -3.84
CA GLU A 862 -6.95 -13.09 -3.09
C GLU A 862 -6.22 -12.12 -2.14
N THR A 863 -6.83 -10.95 -1.92
CA THR A 863 -6.26 -9.91 -1.05
C THR A 863 -6.43 -10.24 0.44
N VAL A 864 -5.39 -9.93 1.24
CA VAL A 864 -5.36 -10.13 2.69
C VAL A 864 -5.94 -8.91 3.41
N ALA A 865 -5.27 -7.76 3.37
CA ALA A 865 -5.91 -6.47 3.58
C ALA A 865 -6.72 -6.14 2.32
N ARG A 866 -7.96 -5.68 2.45
CA ARG A 866 -8.91 -5.58 1.33
C ARG A 866 -9.70 -4.26 1.39
N PRO A 867 -9.73 -3.47 0.30
CA PRO A 867 -10.62 -2.33 0.18
C PRO A 867 -12.09 -2.78 0.18
N LEU A 868 -12.99 -2.00 0.76
CA LEU A 868 -14.41 -2.37 0.82
C LEU A 868 -15.00 -2.59 -0.59
N PHE A 869 -14.60 -1.81 -1.61
CA PHE A 869 -15.08 -1.98 -2.99
C PHE A 869 -14.69 -3.33 -3.63
N VAL A 870 -13.66 -4.03 -3.14
CA VAL A 870 -13.27 -5.36 -3.66
C VAL A 870 -14.23 -6.45 -3.18
N GLU A 871 -14.82 -6.26 -2.00
CA GLU A 871 -15.81 -7.17 -1.39
C GLU A 871 -17.26 -6.78 -1.70
N PHE A 872 -17.52 -5.47 -1.87
CA PHE A 872 -18.84 -4.88 -2.08
C PHE A 872 -18.89 -4.02 -3.38
N PRO A 873 -18.47 -4.54 -4.56
CA PRO A 873 -18.36 -3.73 -5.78
C PRO A 873 -19.70 -3.18 -6.28
N GLU A 874 -20.83 -3.78 -5.89
CA GLU A 874 -22.18 -3.30 -6.22
C GLU A 874 -22.65 -2.11 -5.36
N ASP A 875 -21.86 -1.68 -4.36
CA ASP A 875 -22.15 -0.56 -3.46
C ASP A 875 -21.21 0.63 -3.74
N PRO A 876 -21.64 1.64 -4.51
CA PRO A 876 -20.77 2.75 -4.92
C PRO A 876 -20.27 3.63 -3.76
N ASN A 877 -20.87 3.55 -2.57
CA ASN A 877 -20.39 4.28 -1.40
C ASN A 877 -19.01 3.77 -0.96
N THR A 878 -18.68 2.51 -1.28
CA THR A 878 -17.40 1.89 -0.92
C THR A 878 -16.22 2.30 -1.79
N PHE A 879 -16.47 3.02 -2.90
CA PHE A 879 -15.46 3.34 -3.91
C PHE A 879 -14.45 4.41 -3.45
N ASP A 880 -14.86 5.28 -2.52
CA ASP A 880 -14.08 6.42 -2.04
C ASP A 880 -13.50 6.17 -0.63
N ILE A 881 -13.64 4.93 -0.11
CA ILE A 881 -13.25 4.57 1.26
C ILE A 881 -11.79 4.12 1.31
N ASP A 882 -10.98 4.87 2.05
CA ASP A 882 -9.58 4.56 2.37
C ASP A 882 -9.21 4.78 3.85
N THR A 883 -10.22 4.91 4.73
CA THR A 883 -10.03 5.15 6.18
C THR A 883 -10.38 3.94 7.05
N GLU A 884 -10.98 2.90 6.48
CA GLU A 884 -11.31 1.62 7.08
C GLU A 884 -11.03 0.51 6.06
N PHE A 885 -10.76 -0.72 6.52
CA PHE A 885 -10.41 -1.82 5.63
C PHE A 885 -10.83 -3.18 6.19
N LEU A 886 -10.88 -4.19 5.30
CA LEU A 886 -11.18 -5.56 5.68
C LEU A 886 -9.91 -6.39 5.80
N TRP A 887 -9.91 -7.37 6.73
CA TRP A 887 -9.13 -8.59 6.60
C TRP A 887 -10.01 -9.66 5.93
N GLY A 888 -9.65 -10.03 4.70
CA GLY A 888 -10.44 -10.92 3.85
C GLY A 888 -11.83 -10.35 3.58
N SER A 889 -12.86 -11.17 3.76
CA SER A 889 -14.27 -10.80 3.56
C SER A 889 -15.06 -10.57 4.86
N CYS A 890 -14.43 -10.79 6.02
CA CYS A 890 -15.15 -11.11 7.27
C CYS A 890 -14.84 -10.22 8.49
N LEU A 891 -13.70 -9.54 8.54
CA LEU A 891 -13.33 -8.66 9.67
C LEU A 891 -13.10 -7.25 9.13
N LEU A 892 -13.88 -6.27 9.61
CA LEU A 892 -13.72 -4.86 9.31
C LEU A 892 -12.93 -4.19 10.45
N ILE A 893 -11.90 -3.42 10.07
CA ILE A 893 -10.99 -2.72 10.97
C ILE A 893 -11.20 -1.21 10.78
N VAL A 894 -11.58 -0.52 11.87
CA VAL A 894 -12.00 0.87 11.84
C VAL A 894 -11.14 1.71 12.81
N PRO A 895 -10.01 2.27 12.35
CA PRO A 895 -9.08 3.01 13.20
C PRO A 895 -9.55 4.44 13.53
N VAL A 896 -9.06 4.96 14.66
CA VAL A 896 -9.12 6.39 14.98
C VAL A 896 -7.90 7.09 14.39
N LEU A 897 -8.14 7.95 13.39
CA LEU A 897 -7.11 8.62 12.58
C LEU A 897 -6.94 10.12 12.94
N LYS A 898 -7.33 10.51 14.15
CA LYS A 898 -7.25 11.88 14.67
C LYS A 898 -6.94 11.87 16.16
N GLU A 899 -6.25 12.91 16.62
CA GLU A 899 -5.91 13.08 18.03
C GLU A 899 -7.14 13.32 18.91
N ASN A 900 -7.12 12.81 20.14
CA ASN A 900 -8.15 12.96 21.19
C ASN A 900 -9.57 12.43 20.89
N GLU A 901 -9.88 11.97 19.68
CA GLU A 901 -11.18 11.34 19.39
C GLU A 901 -11.33 9.99 20.13
N THR A 902 -12.55 9.73 20.64
CA THR A 902 -12.93 8.52 21.39
C THR A 902 -14.10 7.75 20.75
N TYR A 903 -14.45 8.12 19.52
CA TYR A 903 -15.48 7.53 18.67
C TYR A 903 -15.03 7.71 17.21
N VAL A 904 -15.65 6.98 16.28
CA VAL A 904 -15.35 7.05 14.85
C VAL A 904 -16.62 6.94 14.02
N ASN A 905 -16.72 7.74 12.96
CA ASN A 905 -17.81 7.66 11.99
C ASN A 905 -17.33 6.86 10.78
N THR A 906 -17.99 5.75 10.47
CA THR A 906 -17.52 4.75 9.50
C THR A 906 -18.67 4.24 8.65
N TYR A 907 -18.42 3.78 7.42
CA TYR A 907 -19.46 3.20 6.57
C TYR A 907 -19.56 1.69 6.81
N LEU A 908 -20.73 1.22 7.27
CA LEU A 908 -20.99 -0.21 7.36
C LEU A 908 -21.72 -0.66 6.09
N PRO A 909 -21.14 -1.53 5.25
CA PRO A 909 -21.86 -2.16 4.13
C PRO A 909 -23.09 -2.93 4.63
N ARG A 910 -24.11 -3.07 3.78
CA ARG A 910 -25.40 -3.66 4.14
C ARG A 910 -25.26 -5.07 4.74
N GLY A 911 -25.99 -5.33 5.82
CA GLY A 911 -26.12 -6.62 6.48
C GLY A 911 -25.64 -6.62 7.95
N PRO A 912 -25.72 -7.78 8.62
CA PRO A 912 -25.36 -7.92 10.02
C PRO A 912 -23.85 -7.81 10.29
N TRP A 913 -23.50 -7.02 11.31
CA TRP A 913 -22.15 -6.89 11.85
C TRP A 913 -22.19 -7.09 13.38
N TYR A 914 -21.13 -7.67 13.93
CA TYR A 914 -20.99 -7.98 15.35
C TYR A 914 -19.68 -7.40 15.89
N ASN A 915 -19.73 -6.66 17.00
CA ASN A 915 -18.54 -6.12 17.64
C ASN A 915 -17.66 -7.27 18.17
N PHE A 916 -16.39 -7.32 17.74
CA PHE A 916 -15.46 -8.39 18.10
C PHE A 916 -15.23 -8.53 19.61
N TYR A 917 -15.28 -7.42 20.36
CA TYR A 917 -15.01 -7.39 21.79
C TYR A 917 -16.27 -7.57 22.65
N THR A 918 -17.34 -6.82 22.36
CA THR A 918 -18.58 -6.83 23.16
C THR A 918 -19.59 -7.86 22.68
N LYS A 919 -19.42 -8.41 21.47
CA LYS A 919 -20.38 -9.27 20.73
C LYS A 919 -21.70 -8.58 20.35
N GLU A 920 -21.81 -7.27 20.57
CA GLU A 920 -23.02 -6.49 20.25
C GLU A 920 -23.35 -6.52 18.75
N TYR A 921 -24.65 -6.64 18.44
CA TYR A 921 -25.18 -6.76 17.09
C TYR A 921 -25.56 -5.41 16.50
N SER A 922 -25.31 -5.23 15.20
CA SER A 922 -25.81 -4.10 14.40
C SER A 922 -26.17 -4.58 12.99
N ASN A 923 -27.44 -4.44 12.58
CA ASN A 923 -27.80 -4.67 11.18
C ASN A 923 -27.66 -3.37 10.38
N SER A 924 -26.71 -3.35 9.45
CA SER A 924 -26.46 -2.18 8.60
C SER A 924 -27.42 -2.13 7.41
N ILE A 925 -27.93 -0.92 7.14
CA ILE A 925 -28.69 -0.64 5.91
C ILE A 925 -27.80 -0.22 4.72
N GLY A 926 -26.47 -0.17 4.88
CA GLY A 926 -25.56 0.46 3.92
C GLY A 926 -25.51 1.98 4.16
N SER A 927 -24.90 2.40 5.27
CA SER A 927 -24.84 3.79 5.70
C SER A 927 -23.69 4.04 6.69
N ASN A 928 -23.44 5.30 7.01
CA ASN A 928 -22.52 5.66 8.08
C ASN A 928 -23.11 5.36 9.47
N TYR A 929 -22.27 4.86 10.37
CA TYR A 929 -22.55 4.62 11.79
C TYR A 929 -21.46 5.26 12.64
N THR A 930 -21.82 5.71 13.84
CA THR A 930 -20.87 6.13 14.87
C THR A 930 -20.56 4.93 15.76
N LEU A 931 -19.28 4.58 15.91
CA LEU A 931 -18.80 3.50 16.78
C LEU A 931 -18.00 4.09 17.94
N ASP A 932 -18.21 3.58 19.15
CA ASP A 932 -17.36 3.91 20.30
C ASP A 932 -15.95 3.36 20.08
N ALA A 933 -14.95 4.24 20.20
CA ALA A 933 -13.54 3.92 20.03
C ALA A 933 -12.72 4.44 21.24
N PRO A 934 -12.91 3.86 22.45
CA PRO A 934 -12.17 4.26 23.65
C PRO A 934 -10.67 4.39 23.42
N ILE A 935 -9.97 5.19 24.25
CA ILE A 935 -8.56 5.53 24.01
C ILE A 935 -7.63 4.31 23.90
N ASP A 936 -7.99 3.18 24.51
CA ASP A 936 -7.26 1.91 24.48
C ASP A 936 -7.74 0.91 23.41
N THR A 937 -8.73 1.27 22.60
CA THR A 937 -9.49 0.35 21.74
C THR A 937 -9.61 0.87 20.30
N ILE A 938 -9.28 0.02 19.34
CA ILE A 938 -9.69 0.14 17.94
C ILE A 938 -10.97 -0.67 17.71
N PRO A 939 -12.06 -0.09 17.16
CA PRO A 939 -13.24 -0.85 16.77
C PRO A 939 -12.94 -1.91 15.70
N LEU A 940 -13.48 -3.11 15.94
CA LEU A 940 -13.37 -4.28 15.08
C LEU A 940 -14.77 -4.92 14.95
N LEU A 941 -15.21 -5.17 13.72
CA LEU A 941 -16.53 -5.72 13.42
C LEU A 941 -16.42 -7.00 12.59
N VAL A 942 -17.04 -8.08 13.05
CA VAL A 942 -17.14 -9.34 12.30
C VAL A 942 -18.45 -9.35 11.51
N ARG A 943 -18.36 -9.62 10.21
CA ARG A 943 -19.50 -9.72 9.30
C ARG A 943 -20.31 -10.99 9.57
N GLY A 944 -21.63 -10.89 9.62
CA GLY A 944 -22.50 -12.07 9.68
C GLY A 944 -22.40 -12.91 8.40
N GLY A 945 -22.39 -14.23 8.57
CA GLY A 945 -22.07 -15.21 7.54
C GLY A 945 -20.66 -15.80 7.65
N CYS A 946 -19.85 -15.36 8.62
CA CYS A 946 -18.43 -15.73 8.74
C CYS A 946 -18.11 -16.62 9.95
N ILE A 947 -17.17 -17.53 9.75
CA ILE A 947 -16.51 -18.35 10.78
C ILE A 947 -15.01 -18.02 10.76
N LEU A 948 -14.52 -17.37 11.80
CA LEU A 948 -13.09 -17.08 11.97
C LEU A 948 -12.43 -18.20 12.81
N PRO A 949 -11.41 -18.92 12.28
CA PRO A 949 -10.58 -19.77 13.12
C PRO A 949 -9.63 -18.92 13.96
N VAL A 950 -9.54 -19.25 15.24
CA VAL A 950 -8.80 -18.47 16.25
C VAL A 950 -8.03 -19.42 17.17
N GLN A 951 -7.07 -18.90 17.94
CA GLN A 951 -6.25 -19.69 18.87
C GLN A 951 -5.88 -18.84 20.08
N GLU A 952 -5.73 -19.41 21.29
CA GLU A 952 -5.39 -18.56 22.45
C GLU A 952 -4.06 -17.81 22.22
N PRO A 953 -3.99 -16.48 22.45
CA PRO A 953 -2.77 -15.74 22.25
C PRO A 953 -1.70 -16.12 23.30
N SER A 954 -0.45 -15.78 22.99
CA SER A 954 0.71 -15.98 23.86
C SER A 954 1.80 -14.99 23.47
N ALA A 955 2.91 -14.95 24.21
CA ALA A 955 3.99 -13.98 24.00
C ALA A 955 4.68 -14.11 22.62
N THR A 956 4.64 -15.28 21.99
CA THR A 956 5.19 -15.54 20.65
C THR A 956 4.26 -16.48 19.84
N THR A 957 4.43 -16.54 18.53
CA THR A 957 3.79 -17.56 17.67
C THR A 957 4.23 -18.97 18.02
N THR A 958 5.51 -19.18 18.36
CA THR A 958 6.05 -20.46 18.84
C THR A 958 5.26 -21.00 20.04
N LEU A 959 4.79 -20.11 20.93
CA LEU A 959 3.97 -20.50 22.09
C LEU A 959 2.46 -20.54 21.78
N SER A 960 1.92 -19.60 21.00
CA SER A 960 0.48 -19.58 20.68
C SER A 960 0.06 -20.74 19.77
N ARG A 961 0.91 -21.16 18.82
CA ARG A 961 0.67 -22.34 17.95
C ARG A 961 0.49 -23.65 18.72
N GLN A 962 0.87 -23.72 20.01
CA GLN A 962 0.70 -24.87 20.89
C GLN A 962 -0.63 -24.84 21.69
N LYS A 963 -1.37 -23.73 21.64
CA LYS A 963 -2.60 -23.51 22.41
C LYS A 963 -3.84 -24.16 21.77
N PRO A 964 -4.93 -24.34 22.53
CA PRO A 964 -6.23 -24.68 21.95
C PRO A 964 -6.68 -23.65 20.91
N PHE A 965 -7.26 -24.16 19.83
CA PHE A 965 -8.00 -23.39 18.85
C PHE A 965 -9.41 -23.05 19.38
N GLY A 966 -10.03 -22.07 18.76
CA GLY A 966 -11.46 -21.86 18.81
C GLY A 966 -12.06 -21.51 17.45
N LEU A 967 -13.38 -21.40 17.42
CA LEU A 967 -14.13 -20.83 16.30
C LEU A 967 -14.96 -19.65 16.81
N PHE A 968 -14.81 -18.49 16.15
CA PHE A 968 -15.56 -17.28 16.42
C PHE A 968 -16.53 -17.05 15.26
N ILE A 969 -17.82 -17.22 15.51
CA ILE A 969 -18.87 -17.37 14.49
C ILE A 969 -19.87 -16.22 14.58
N ALA A 970 -20.09 -15.56 13.45
CA ALA A 970 -21.08 -14.50 13.26
C ALA A 970 -22.13 -14.99 12.27
N LEU A 971 -23.39 -15.13 12.68
CA LEU A 971 -24.45 -15.65 11.81
C LEU A 971 -25.02 -14.56 10.87
N ASP A 972 -25.41 -14.95 9.66
CA ASP A 972 -26.15 -14.11 8.72
C ASP A 972 -27.65 -13.99 9.09
N GLU A 973 -28.40 -13.20 8.34
CA GLU A 973 -29.86 -13.00 8.54
C GLU A 973 -30.71 -14.28 8.35
N ARG A 974 -30.07 -15.42 8.00
CA ARG A 974 -30.69 -16.73 7.81
C ARG A 974 -30.14 -17.78 8.79
N GLU A 975 -29.44 -17.33 9.84
CA GLU A 975 -28.78 -18.15 10.87
C GLU A 975 -27.68 -19.09 10.32
N ARG A 976 -26.97 -18.67 9.26
CA ARG A 976 -25.89 -19.44 8.62
C ARG A 976 -24.53 -18.74 8.74
N ALA A 977 -23.46 -19.51 8.63
CA ALA A 977 -22.10 -18.99 8.50
C ALA A 977 -21.16 -20.00 7.83
N THR A 978 -20.11 -19.50 7.18
CA THR A 978 -19.07 -20.32 6.53
C THR A 978 -17.67 -19.79 6.83
N GLY A 979 -16.68 -20.67 6.80
CA GLY A 979 -15.28 -20.29 6.88
C GLY A 979 -14.34 -21.47 6.67
N GLU A 980 -13.04 -21.20 6.66
CA GLU A 980 -11.99 -22.18 6.40
C GLU A 980 -10.84 -22.02 7.40
N LEU A 981 -10.01 -23.06 7.53
CA LEU A 981 -8.72 -22.99 8.21
C LEU A 981 -7.67 -23.77 7.41
N TYR A 982 -6.60 -23.08 7.00
CA TYR A 982 -5.37 -23.69 6.52
C TYR A 982 -4.37 -23.84 7.68
N TRP A 983 -3.78 -25.02 7.84
CA TRP A 983 -2.78 -25.26 8.87
C TRP A 983 -1.69 -26.24 8.46
N ASP A 984 -0.43 -25.84 8.59
CA ASP A 984 0.77 -26.67 8.40
C ASP A 984 1.77 -26.43 9.54
N ASP A 985 3.03 -26.83 9.38
CA ASP A 985 4.08 -26.58 10.38
C ASP A 985 4.44 -25.08 10.54
N GLY A 986 4.09 -24.24 9.57
CA GLY A 986 4.29 -22.80 9.56
C GLY A 986 5.61 -22.31 8.98
N ASP A 987 6.51 -23.17 8.49
CA ASP A 987 7.88 -22.75 8.11
C ASP A 987 8.51 -23.59 6.97
N SER A 988 7.99 -24.78 6.66
CA SER A 988 8.49 -25.63 5.57
C SER A 988 8.25 -25.04 4.17
N LEU A 989 9.26 -25.18 3.30
CA LEU A 989 9.29 -24.62 1.94
C LEU A 989 8.07 -25.01 1.08
N ASP A 990 7.74 -26.30 1.07
CA ASP A 990 6.92 -26.94 0.03
C ASP A 990 5.79 -27.80 0.62
N SER A 991 5.21 -27.34 1.74
CA SER A 991 4.13 -28.04 2.44
C SER A 991 2.87 -28.20 1.57
N ILE A 992 2.57 -27.26 0.66
CA ILE A 992 1.41 -27.32 -0.22
C ILE A 992 1.62 -28.35 -1.33
N GLU A 993 2.80 -28.35 -1.96
CA GLU A 993 3.22 -29.26 -3.01
C GLU A 993 3.26 -30.71 -2.50
N LYS A 994 3.82 -30.92 -1.30
CA LYS A 994 3.86 -32.22 -0.61
C LYS A 994 2.54 -32.60 0.10
N LYS A 995 1.55 -31.71 0.11
CA LYS A 995 0.27 -31.85 0.86
C LYS A 995 0.42 -32.05 2.37
N GLN A 996 1.54 -31.60 2.94
CA GLN A 996 1.87 -31.64 4.37
C GLN A 996 1.22 -30.47 5.14
N TYR A 997 -0.05 -30.22 4.87
CA TYR A 997 -0.93 -29.30 5.58
C TYR A 997 -2.22 -30.01 5.99
N LEU A 998 -3.18 -29.26 6.54
CA LEU A 998 -4.59 -29.61 6.72
C LEU A 998 -5.42 -28.40 6.26
N LEU A 999 -6.48 -28.65 5.50
CA LEU A 999 -7.47 -27.64 5.12
C LEU A 999 -8.83 -28.08 5.64
N PHE A 1000 -9.47 -27.23 6.44
CA PHE A 1000 -10.82 -27.43 6.97
C PHE A 1000 -11.79 -26.46 6.33
N SER A 1001 -13.02 -26.94 6.12
CA SER A 1001 -14.19 -26.11 5.85
C SER A 1001 -15.17 -26.25 7.01
N PHE A 1002 -15.73 -25.11 7.42
CA PHE A 1002 -16.74 -25.00 8.46
C PHE A 1002 -18.02 -24.43 7.85
N ASN A 1003 -19.16 -25.04 8.17
CA ASN A 1003 -20.48 -24.58 7.74
C ASN A 1003 -21.48 -24.67 8.89
N VAL A 1004 -22.19 -23.58 9.15
CA VAL A 1004 -23.40 -23.52 9.98
C VAL A 1004 -24.63 -23.42 9.08
N SER A 1005 -25.58 -24.32 9.31
CA SER A 1005 -26.96 -24.26 8.81
C SER A 1005 -27.85 -25.11 9.72
N ASP A 1006 -29.15 -24.80 9.81
CA ASP A 1006 -30.14 -25.61 10.53
C ASP A 1006 -29.72 -25.96 11.98
N ASP A 1007 -29.36 -24.92 12.74
CA ASP A 1007 -28.87 -25.00 14.14
C ASP A 1007 -27.68 -25.96 14.35
N THR A 1008 -26.93 -26.24 13.27
CA THR A 1008 -25.86 -27.25 13.21
C THR A 1008 -24.58 -26.65 12.62
N LEU A 1009 -23.51 -26.61 13.40
CA LEU A 1009 -22.14 -26.40 12.91
C LEU A 1009 -21.52 -27.75 12.50
N THR A 1010 -20.95 -27.81 11.30
CA THR A 1010 -20.18 -28.97 10.82
C THR A 1010 -18.76 -28.56 10.45
N SER A 1011 -17.80 -29.41 10.82
CA SER A 1011 -16.42 -29.36 10.32
C SER A 1011 -16.18 -30.48 9.30
N ASN A 1012 -15.51 -30.16 8.19
CA ASN A 1012 -15.11 -31.13 7.17
C ASN A 1012 -13.67 -30.89 6.75
N THR A 1013 -12.81 -31.89 6.92
CA THR A 1013 -11.46 -31.91 6.33
C THR A 1013 -11.60 -31.99 4.81
N VAL A 1014 -11.01 -31.05 4.09
CA VAL A 1014 -11.08 -30.92 2.63
C VAL A 1014 -9.89 -31.61 1.97
N GLU A 1015 -8.68 -31.30 2.44
CA GLU A 1015 -7.41 -31.86 1.94
C GLU A 1015 -6.36 -31.85 3.06
N GLY A 1016 -5.32 -32.68 2.91
CA GLY A 1016 -4.12 -32.62 3.73
C GLY A 1016 -3.72 -33.94 4.41
N SER A 1017 -2.52 -33.95 4.99
CA SER A 1017 -1.94 -35.09 5.71
C SER A 1017 -1.07 -34.69 6.92
N TYR A 1018 -1.09 -33.43 7.36
CA TYR A 1018 -0.25 -32.94 8.46
C TYR A 1018 -0.64 -33.55 9.81
N GLY A 1019 0.28 -34.29 10.44
CA GLY A 1019 0.06 -35.01 11.71
C GLY A 1019 0.07 -34.15 12.98
N GLY A 1020 -0.18 -32.84 12.88
CA GLY A 1020 -0.15 -31.91 14.01
C GLY A 1020 -1.27 -32.15 15.02
N LYS A 1021 -0.95 -32.09 16.32
CA LYS A 1021 -1.93 -32.28 17.41
C LYS A 1021 -2.75 -31.01 17.66
N MET A 1022 -3.80 -30.82 16.87
CA MET A 1022 -4.73 -29.70 17.01
C MET A 1022 -5.83 -30.01 18.05
N LYS A 1023 -6.13 -29.07 18.95
CA LYS A 1023 -7.20 -29.20 19.96
C LYS A 1023 -8.20 -28.05 19.83
N LEU A 1024 -9.49 -28.34 19.85
CA LEU A 1024 -10.55 -27.33 19.90
C LEU A 1024 -10.95 -27.13 21.37
N GLY A 1025 -10.78 -25.90 21.87
CA GLY A 1025 -11.02 -25.51 23.26
C GLY A 1025 -12.25 -24.62 23.49
N LYS A 1026 -12.62 -23.78 22.51
CA LYS A 1026 -13.74 -22.83 22.61
C LYS A 1026 -14.53 -22.70 21.30
N ILE A 1027 -15.84 -22.52 21.40
CA ILE A 1027 -16.69 -22.06 20.29
C ILE A 1027 -17.52 -20.88 20.80
N THR A 1028 -17.64 -19.82 19.99
CA THR A 1028 -18.51 -18.66 20.25
C THR A 1028 -19.35 -18.40 19.02
N ILE A 1029 -20.68 -18.32 19.17
CA ILE A 1029 -21.65 -18.15 18.08
C ILE A 1029 -22.54 -16.96 18.42
N MET A 1030 -22.50 -15.92 17.62
CA MET A 1030 -23.25 -14.67 17.80
C MET A 1030 -24.41 -14.60 16.79
N GLY A 1031 -25.55 -14.09 17.24
CA GLY A 1031 -26.78 -14.02 16.42
C GLY A 1031 -27.66 -15.26 16.52
N VAL A 1032 -27.51 -16.08 17.58
CA VAL A 1032 -28.38 -17.24 17.82
C VAL A 1032 -29.70 -16.74 18.40
N THR A 1033 -30.73 -16.59 17.56
CA THR A 1033 -32.00 -15.95 17.95
C THR A 1033 -32.90 -16.85 18.81
N LYS A 1034 -32.72 -18.17 18.70
CA LYS A 1034 -33.49 -19.18 19.43
C LYS A 1034 -32.94 -19.37 20.85
N ILE A 1035 -33.82 -19.46 21.85
CA ILE A 1035 -33.41 -19.71 23.24
C ILE A 1035 -32.83 -21.12 23.37
N VAL A 1036 -31.50 -21.22 23.48
CA VAL A 1036 -30.80 -22.51 23.59
C VAL A 1036 -31.10 -23.17 24.94
N GLN A 1037 -31.62 -24.40 24.90
CA GLN A 1037 -31.89 -25.24 26.08
C GLN A 1037 -30.90 -26.40 26.23
N GLN A 1038 -30.29 -26.86 25.12
CA GLN A 1038 -29.36 -27.98 25.10
C GLN A 1038 -28.40 -27.87 23.92
N VAL A 1039 -27.17 -28.36 24.07
CA VAL A 1039 -26.12 -28.32 23.04
C VAL A 1039 -25.43 -29.67 22.98
N PHE A 1040 -25.30 -30.24 21.79
CA PHE A 1040 -24.64 -31.53 21.55
C PHE A 1040 -23.38 -31.36 20.72
N LEU A 1041 -22.27 -31.96 21.15
CA LEU A 1041 -21.02 -32.07 20.40
C LEU A 1041 -20.72 -33.55 20.14
N ASN A 1042 -20.74 -33.95 18.86
CA ASN A 1042 -20.64 -35.36 18.45
C ASN A 1042 -21.60 -36.26 19.27
N GLU A 1043 -22.89 -35.88 19.29
CA GLU A 1043 -23.99 -36.56 19.99
C GLU A 1043 -23.93 -36.55 21.53
N ASN A 1044 -22.88 -36.00 22.13
CA ASN A 1044 -22.74 -35.86 23.59
C ASN A 1044 -23.22 -34.48 24.05
N ASP A 1045 -24.03 -34.42 25.10
CA ASP A 1045 -24.51 -33.15 25.70
C ASP A 1045 -23.32 -32.39 26.34
N VAL A 1046 -23.20 -31.09 26.08
CA VAL A 1046 -22.08 -30.25 26.53
C VAL A 1046 -22.56 -29.00 27.26
N LYS A 1047 -21.79 -28.57 28.26
CA LYS A 1047 -22.07 -27.32 29.00
C LYS A 1047 -21.84 -26.12 28.09
N PHE A 1048 -22.77 -25.18 28.13
CA PHE A 1048 -22.74 -23.94 27.39
C PHE A 1048 -23.19 -22.76 28.28
N VAL A 1049 -22.90 -21.54 27.84
CA VAL A 1049 -23.52 -20.31 28.31
C VAL A 1049 -24.28 -19.71 27.13
N TYR A 1050 -25.53 -19.30 27.33
CA TYR A 1050 -26.30 -18.59 26.31
C TYR A 1050 -26.77 -17.25 26.86
N ASP A 1051 -26.22 -16.18 26.31
CA ASP A 1051 -26.61 -14.81 26.58
C ASP A 1051 -27.85 -14.45 25.74
N LYS A 1052 -28.91 -14.03 26.42
CA LYS A 1052 -30.22 -13.71 25.82
C LYS A 1052 -30.35 -12.25 25.39
N GLU A 1053 -29.46 -11.38 25.85
CA GLU A 1053 -29.45 -9.95 25.55
C GLU A 1053 -28.51 -9.68 24.38
N LEU A 1054 -27.36 -10.35 24.33
CA LEU A 1054 -26.40 -10.31 23.21
C LEU A 1054 -26.66 -11.36 22.12
N LEU A 1055 -27.55 -12.34 22.36
CA LEU A 1055 -27.82 -13.49 21.47
C LEU A 1055 -26.57 -14.32 21.14
N VAL A 1056 -25.76 -14.61 22.18
CA VAL A 1056 -24.47 -15.31 22.04
C VAL A 1056 -24.49 -16.65 22.75
N LEU A 1057 -24.11 -17.70 22.02
CA LEU A 1057 -23.85 -19.04 22.56
C LEU A 1057 -22.33 -19.26 22.70
N GLU A 1058 -21.86 -19.58 23.91
CA GLU A 1058 -20.47 -19.92 24.19
C GLU A 1058 -20.34 -21.35 24.74
N ILE A 1059 -19.38 -22.09 24.20
CA ILE A 1059 -19.02 -23.45 24.64
C ILE A 1059 -17.52 -23.45 24.92
N ASP A 1060 -17.14 -23.59 26.19
CA ASP A 1060 -15.77 -23.51 26.69
C ASP A 1060 -15.28 -24.87 27.23
N ASN A 1061 -13.96 -25.00 27.44
CA ASN A 1061 -13.31 -26.21 27.97
C ASN A 1061 -13.59 -27.46 27.12
N LEU A 1062 -13.60 -27.29 25.81
CA LEU A 1062 -13.66 -28.40 24.87
C LEU A 1062 -12.33 -29.18 24.85
N PHE A 1063 -12.43 -30.48 24.66
CA PHE A 1063 -11.30 -31.41 24.58
C PHE A 1063 -11.35 -32.25 23.30
N VAL A 1064 -11.84 -31.65 22.20
CA VAL A 1064 -11.98 -32.33 20.91
C VAL A 1064 -10.70 -32.21 20.10
N ASP A 1065 -10.32 -33.33 19.47
CA ASP A 1065 -9.26 -33.38 18.46
C ASP A 1065 -9.70 -32.64 17.19
N PHE A 1066 -9.18 -31.43 17.02
CA PHE A 1066 -9.59 -30.51 15.96
C PHE A 1066 -9.10 -30.95 14.57
N SER A 1067 -8.19 -31.93 14.50
CA SER A 1067 -7.77 -32.54 13.23
C SER A 1067 -8.87 -33.39 12.58
N LYS A 1068 -9.94 -33.72 13.33
CA LYS A 1068 -11.03 -34.61 12.93
C LYS A 1068 -12.33 -33.87 12.73
N LYS A 1069 -13.19 -34.44 11.88
CA LYS A 1069 -14.59 -34.02 11.71
C LYS A 1069 -15.32 -34.05 13.06
N PHE A 1070 -16.01 -32.95 13.36
CA PHE A 1070 -16.95 -32.84 14.46
C PHE A 1070 -18.24 -32.15 13.99
N ILE A 1071 -19.31 -32.34 14.76
CA ILE A 1071 -20.63 -31.72 14.57
C ILE A 1071 -21.09 -31.18 15.91
N LEU A 1072 -21.42 -29.88 15.96
CA LEU A 1072 -22.07 -29.23 17.09
C LEU A 1072 -23.50 -28.87 16.70
N ARG A 1073 -24.48 -29.13 17.58
CA ARG A 1073 -25.89 -28.76 17.42
C ARG A 1073 -26.41 -28.04 18.65
N TRP A 1074 -27.28 -27.06 18.48
CA TRP A 1074 -28.07 -26.48 19.58
C TRP A 1074 -29.56 -26.71 19.36
N SER A 1075 -30.35 -26.64 20.44
CA SER A 1075 -31.79 -26.94 20.42
C SER A 1075 -32.58 -25.96 21.29
N ASP A 1076 -33.74 -25.52 20.79
CA ASP A 1076 -34.75 -24.75 21.54
C ASP A 1076 -35.56 -25.62 22.51
N ARG A 1077 -35.46 -26.95 22.37
CA ARG A 1077 -36.14 -27.96 23.20
C ARG A 1077 -35.12 -28.81 23.94
N LYS A 1078 -35.29 -28.89 25.26
CA LYS A 1078 -34.64 -29.93 26.06
C LYS A 1078 -35.16 -31.30 25.61
N ILE A 1079 -34.27 -32.15 25.11
CA ILE A 1079 -34.61 -33.53 24.72
C ILE A 1079 -34.63 -34.36 26.00
N GLU A 1080 -35.80 -34.92 26.34
CA GLU A 1080 -35.90 -35.87 27.44
C GLU A 1080 -35.17 -37.18 27.07
N THR A 1081 -33.97 -37.36 27.63
CA THR A 1081 -33.28 -38.65 27.63
C THR A 1081 -34.04 -39.60 28.54
N HIS A 1082 -35.04 -40.32 27.99
CA HIS A 1082 -35.64 -41.46 28.70
C HIS A 1082 -34.52 -42.44 29.07
N GLU A 1083 -34.40 -42.75 30.35
CA GLU A 1083 -33.53 -43.83 30.82
C GLU A 1083 -33.92 -45.14 30.11
N PRO A 1084 -32.95 -46.01 29.73
CA PRO A 1084 -33.27 -47.32 29.17
C PRO A 1084 -34.02 -48.17 30.21
N THR A 1085 -35.35 -48.18 30.14
CA THR A 1085 -36.20 -48.97 31.05
C THR A 1085 -35.78 -50.42 31.00
N THR A 1086 -35.47 -50.97 32.18
CA THR A 1086 -34.83 -52.27 32.41
C THR A 1086 -35.24 -53.37 31.43
N ALA A 1087 -34.28 -53.82 30.62
CA ALA A 1087 -34.50 -54.89 29.65
C ALA A 1087 -34.88 -56.21 30.34
N VAL A 1088 -36.09 -56.70 30.05
CA VAL A 1088 -36.55 -58.02 30.50
C VAL A 1088 -35.76 -59.11 29.73
N PRO A 1089 -35.09 -60.05 30.41
CA PRO A 1089 -34.16 -60.97 29.75
C PRO A 1089 -34.88 -62.13 29.05
N ILE A 1090 -34.96 -62.08 27.71
CA ILE A 1090 -35.36 -63.22 26.87
C ILE A 1090 -34.11 -64.00 26.44
N LYS A 1091 -34.04 -65.29 26.80
CA LYS A 1091 -32.95 -66.19 26.41
C LYS A 1091 -33.08 -66.63 24.95
N ILE A 1092 -31.99 -66.54 24.19
CA ILE A 1092 -31.77 -67.34 22.96
C ILE A 1092 -30.35 -67.95 23.05
N TYR A 1093 -30.17 -69.15 22.50
CA TYR A 1093 -28.98 -69.99 22.69
C TYR A 1093 -27.84 -69.70 21.69
N LYS A 1094 -26.60 -70.05 22.08
CA LYS A 1094 -25.41 -70.08 21.21
C LYS A 1094 -25.36 -71.34 20.34
N THR A 1095 -25.00 -71.19 19.05
CA THR A 1095 -24.07 -72.01 18.22
C THR A 1095 -24.14 -71.53 16.74
N SER A 1096 -23.13 -71.65 15.87
CA SER A 1096 -21.67 -71.79 16.05
C SER A 1096 -20.91 -71.66 14.71
N LEU A 1097 -19.77 -70.94 14.73
CA LEU A 1097 -18.52 -71.17 13.96
C LEU A 1097 -18.50 -71.20 12.39
N SER A 1098 -17.40 -70.64 11.86
CA SER A 1098 -16.65 -71.06 10.63
C SER A 1098 -17.27 -70.75 9.25
N ASN A 1099 -16.52 -70.47 8.17
CA ASN A 1099 -15.12 -70.02 8.00
C ASN A 1099 -14.87 -69.38 6.62
N GLU A 1100 -13.64 -68.88 6.40
CA GLU A 1100 -12.90 -68.81 5.11
C GLU A 1100 -13.35 -67.86 3.96
N ASN A 1101 -12.51 -66.82 3.75
CA ASN A 1101 -11.70 -66.53 2.55
C ASN A 1101 -12.32 -66.63 1.13
N ILE A 1102 -12.15 -65.56 0.32
CA ILE A 1102 -11.26 -65.51 -0.87
C ILE A 1102 -11.15 -64.06 -1.45
N HIS A 1103 -10.22 -63.83 -2.37
CA HIS A 1103 -9.71 -62.52 -2.81
C HIS A 1103 -10.60 -61.69 -3.77
N ALA A 1104 -10.24 -60.40 -3.86
CA ALA A 1104 -10.79 -59.37 -4.75
C ALA A 1104 -10.50 -59.56 -6.26
N VAL A 1105 -11.18 -58.78 -7.11
CA VAL A 1105 -10.56 -57.85 -8.12
C VAL A 1105 -11.62 -57.03 -8.92
N HIS A 1106 -11.28 -55.76 -9.19
CA HIS A 1106 -11.79 -54.76 -10.16
C HIS A 1106 -13.23 -54.77 -10.77
N SER A 1107 -13.89 -53.60 -10.60
CA SER A 1107 -14.53 -52.73 -11.62
C SER A 1107 -15.72 -53.19 -12.48
N GLY A 1108 -16.59 -52.24 -12.85
CA GLY A 1108 -17.32 -52.28 -14.14
C GLY A 1108 -18.85 -52.20 -14.08
N THR A 1109 -19.38 -50.98 -13.95
CA THR A 1109 -20.66 -50.50 -14.52
C THR A 1109 -21.57 -51.49 -15.28
N SER A 1110 -22.83 -51.68 -14.83
CA SER A 1110 -23.99 -50.94 -15.39
C SER A 1110 -25.41 -51.55 -15.15
N ILE A 1111 -26.40 -50.66 -15.03
CA ILE A 1111 -27.77 -50.74 -15.63
C ILE A 1111 -28.82 -51.77 -15.11
N ASN A 1112 -29.74 -51.24 -14.29
CA ASN A 1112 -31.23 -51.31 -14.35
C ASN A 1112 -32.11 -52.50 -13.86
N ARG A 1113 -33.10 -52.10 -13.03
CA ARG A 1113 -34.48 -52.65 -12.85
C ARG A 1113 -34.58 -54.05 -12.18
N ILE A 1114 -35.69 -54.48 -11.56
CA ILE A 1114 -37.13 -54.10 -11.52
C ILE A 1114 -37.56 -54.01 -10.02
N THR A 1115 -38.14 -52.92 -9.47
CA THR A 1115 -39.53 -52.34 -9.52
C THR A 1115 -40.55 -53.01 -8.56
N ILE A 1116 -41.62 -52.26 -8.18
CA ILE A 1116 -42.79 -52.64 -7.34
C ILE A 1116 -42.48 -52.61 -5.81
N PHE A 1117 -43.26 -52.00 -4.88
CA PHE A 1117 -44.40 -51.04 -4.87
C PHE A 1117 -44.68 -50.64 -3.38
N GLU A 1118 -45.47 -49.62 -2.97
CA GLU A 1118 -45.98 -48.34 -3.52
C GLU A 1118 -46.62 -47.51 -2.35
N VAL A 1119 -47.10 -46.27 -2.58
CA VAL A 1119 -48.13 -45.53 -1.79
C VAL A 1119 -47.80 -45.18 -0.30
N PHE A 1120 -48.02 -43.98 0.26
CA PHE A 1120 -48.43 -42.62 -0.17
C PHE A 1120 -47.92 -41.61 0.90
N GLY A 1121 -47.94 -40.28 0.72
CA GLY A 1121 -48.27 -39.51 -0.48
C GLY A 1121 -48.44 -37.99 -0.22
N LEU A 1122 -48.07 -37.19 -1.25
CA LEU A 1122 -48.42 -35.76 -1.50
C LEU A 1122 -47.91 -34.68 -0.52
N SER A 1123 -47.44 -33.50 -0.96
CA SER A 1123 -47.22 -33.00 -2.34
C SER A 1123 -46.33 -31.74 -2.40
N LEU A 1124 -45.51 -31.60 -3.45
CA LEU A 1124 -45.04 -30.31 -3.98
C LEU A 1124 -44.62 -30.44 -5.47
N ILE A 1125 -44.32 -29.31 -6.13
CA ILE A 1125 -43.72 -29.10 -7.49
C ILE A 1125 -44.71 -28.70 -8.62
N SER A 1126 -44.95 -27.39 -8.69
CA SER A 1126 -44.51 -26.45 -9.75
C SER A 1126 -44.87 -26.59 -11.26
N LEU A 1127 -45.04 -25.39 -11.85
CA LEU A 1127 -44.86 -24.95 -13.25
C LEU A 1127 -45.90 -25.33 -14.33
N LEU A 1128 -46.69 -24.32 -14.75
CA LEU A 1128 -46.86 -23.93 -16.17
C LEU A 1128 -47.48 -22.51 -16.28
N ALA A 1129 -47.46 -21.95 -17.49
CA ALA A 1129 -48.08 -20.67 -17.93
C ALA A 1129 -47.49 -19.34 -17.38
N TYR A 1130 -46.71 -18.66 -18.23
CA TYR A 1130 -46.02 -17.38 -18.00
C TYR A 1130 -46.68 -16.27 -18.86
N LYS A 1131 -47.26 -15.20 -18.26
CA LYS A 1131 -47.63 -13.94 -18.98
C LYS A 1131 -48.17 -12.80 -18.07
N TYR A 1132 -48.01 -11.55 -18.53
CA TYR A 1132 -48.56 -10.26 -18.00
C TYR A 1132 -48.15 -9.87 -16.55
N HIS A 1133 -46.99 -9.24 -16.26
CA HIS A 1133 -46.41 -7.98 -16.75
C HIS A 1133 -47.12 -6.68 -16.27
N VAL A 1134 -46.38 -5.91 -15.45
CA VAL A 1134 -46.37 -4.43 -15.18
C VAL A 1134 -47.39 -3.73 -14.22
N ILE A 1135 -46.82 -2.78 -13.45
CA ILE A 1135 -47.34 -1.51 -12.86
C ILE A 1135 -47.51 -1.43 -11.32
N SER A 1136 -46.89 -0.35 -10.77
CA SER A 1136 -46.95 0.36 -9.46
C SER A 1136 -47.98 -0.04 -8.39
N VAL A 1137 -47.75 0.21 -7.09
CA VAL A 1137 -47.03 1.35 -6.46
C VAL A 1137 -46.01 0.88 -5.42
#